data_AF-A0A6H1ZN08-F1
#
_entry.id   AF-A0A6H1ZN08-F1
#
_cell.length_a   1.000
_cell.length_b   1.000
_cell.length_c   1.000
_cell.angle_alpha   90.00
_cell.angle_beta   90.00
_cell.angle_gamma   90.00
#
_symmetry.space_group_name_H-M   'P 1'
#
loop_
_entity.id
_entity.type
_entity.pdbx_description
1 polymer ?
#
loop_
_entity_poly.entity_id
_entity_poly.type
_entity_poly.pdbx_seq_one_letter_code
_entity_poly.pdbx_strand_id
1 'polypeptide(L)'
;MVDIRSALPMHPMVRRVPEAQYTSIQQAERDRVEAEKEQFKDPLLSLASHIKTAWQSAYRAKVGNIQEILLQCARQRTGEYDPGVLAKIRQEGDTDPVFMLLTSIKCRAAESWLRGVELPPGDKPWSLDHTPSPELPPEMKEKIVSQIEAELTQFMAQNGFNALTPDMVVDRLKAVEKEVTKRINQHAREDADKLEIHINDQLTEGNYYQALNAFLSDIVTYPAGFIKGPNVRKKKQIVWEKGEDGESIPGVDDKFVRSYYAPSPFDCFPSPGAKSVQDGYFLERIKLRRTDLEECMGVPGFSTQAINAVLQLFGTGGLTDWISVDQERADVEGRPNEWDDVDQPIDCLEYWGSAQGKKLLEWGMPKEQIKNTNKNYVICAWLIGQWVVMARINPHPLGKRPYFSTSYERINNTIWGKSVPMLMRDCQKICNAVARAMVRNLGIASGPQAEVSVDRVDPSEDIEIQYPWKVWKTKDPMGTGRPAVHFYQPNALTDVLMRVFEYFFKQASEQTGIPQYIYGAEDSKSSGAGSTASGLSMLMNAATKTMQDVVFQVDGDVISPSIREHWMHVMLFDKDVKKKGDINVVARASEHLIIAEQLQLRLTETLRETNNPTDLAIMGLPGRGELLRQAIKKLKMATEDIIPDRATLETKQQMLEQPQQTPEPAAQAPGGGRSGEMVRLNR
;
A
#
# COMPACT_ATOMS: atom_id res chain seq x y z
N MET A 1 -72.85 70.17 0.00
CA MET A 1 -71.95 70.55 -1.10
C MET A 1 -71.46 69.27 -1.75
N VAL A 2 -72.06 68.92 -2.89
CA VAL A 2 -71.40 68.84 -4.22
C VAL A 2 -70.45 67.62 -4.27
N ASP A 3 -70.92 66.45 -4.69
CA ASP A 3 -71.21 65.99 -6.07
C ASP A 3 -70.00 65.37 -6.81
N ILE A 4 -70.19 64.09 -7.18
CA ILE A 4 -69.98 63.53 -8.53
C ILE A 4 -68.51 63.29 -8.99
N ARG A 5 -68.08 62.00 -8.99
CA ARG A 5 -67.85 61.17 -10.23
C ARG A 5 -67.08 59.86 -9.95
N SER A 6 -67.72 58.74 -10.36
CA SER A 6 -67.18 57.51 -11.00
C SER A 6 -65.95 56.79 -10.38
N ALA A 7 -65.92 55.48 -10.13
CA ALA A 7 -66.65 54.34 -10.67
C ALA A 7 -66.54 53.14 -9.71
N LEU A 8 -67.56 52.28 -9.71
CA LEU A 8 -67.61 51.02 -8.98
C LEU A 8 -66.44 50.09 -9.35
N PRO A 9 -65.89 49.29 -8.39
CA PRO A 9 -64.93 48.24 -8.69
C PRO A 9 -65.63 47.12 -9.48
N MET A 10 -65.25 46.99 -10.74
CA MET A 10 -65.66 45.91 -11.63
C MET A 10 -65.23 44.55 -11.06
N HIS A 11 -66.17 43.61 -10.97
CA HIS A 11 -65.92 42.20 -10.68
C HIS A 11 -64.77 41.65 -11.55
N PRO A 12 -63.85 40.83 -10.99
CA PRO A 12 -62.89 40.13 -11.81
C PRO A 12 -63.64 39.11 -12.66
N MET A 13 -63.61 39.29 -13.98
CA MET A 13 -64.10 38.32 -14.95
C MET A 13 -63.44 36.97 -14.68
N VAL A 14 -64.23 35.98 -14.25
CA VAL A 14 -63.82 34.58 -14.23
C VAL A 14 -63.61 34.16 -15.68
N ARG A 15 -62.36 34.15 -16.12
CA ARG A 15 -61.95 33.60 -17.41
C ARG A 15 -62.26 32.11 -17.37
N ARG A 16 -63.41 31.70 -17.93
CA ARG A 16 -63.73 30.28 -18.13
C ARG A 16 -62.66 29.68 -19.02
N VAL A 17 -61.74 28.93 -18.40
CA VAL A 17 -60.81 28.07 -19.11
C VAL A 17 -61.66 27.02 -19.84
N PRO A 18 -61.48 26.81 -21.16
CA PRO A 18 -62.24 25.82 -21.92
C PRO A 18 -62.13 24.44 -21.26
N GLU A 19 -63.22 23.66 -21.20
CA GLU A 19 -63.23 22.32 -20.59
C GLU A 19 -62.11 21.42 -21.14
N ALA A 20 -61.73 21.59 -22.41
CA ALA A 20 -60.60 20.88 -23.02
C ALA A 20 -59.25 21.17 -22.35
N GLN A 21 -58.99 22.41 -21.92
CA GLN A 21 -57.75 22.78 -21.21
C GLN A 21 -57.75 22.30 -19.75
N TYR A 22 -58.92 22.30 -19.10
CA TYR A 22 -59.06 21.69 -17.77
C TYR A 22 -58.83 20.18 -17.82
N THR A 23 -59.36 19.52 -18.85
CA THR A 23 -59.19 18.07 -19.04
C THR A 23 -57.74 17.72 -19.38
N SER A 24 -57.04 18.54 -20.17
CA SER A 24 -55.62 18.34 -20.47
C SER A 24 -54.71 18.62 -19.26
N ILE A 25 -55.05 19.58 -18.40
CA ILE A 25 -54.31 19.83 -17.15
C ILE A 25 -54.56 18.69 -16.16
N GLN A 26 -55.79 18.20 -16.05
CA GLN A 26 -56.12 17.04 -15.21
C GLN A 26 -55.53 15.73 -15.76
N GLN A 27 -55.41 15.58 -17.08
CA GLN A 27 -54.68 14.46 -17.69
C GLN A 27 -53.18 14.60 -17.44
N ALA A 28 -52.58 15.79 -17.59
CA ALA A 28 -51.16 16.00 -17.27
C ALA A 28 -50.85 15.86 -15.77
N GLU A 29 -51.77 16.24 -14.87
CA GLU A 29 -51.66 15.98 -13.43
C GLU A 29 -51.90 14.52 -13.09
N ARG A 30 -52.83 13.83 -13.76
CA ARG A 30 -53.02 12.38 -13.60
C ARG A 30 -51.80 11.63 -14.13
N ASP A 31 -51.29 11.96 -15.30
CA ASP A 31 -50.08 11.38 -15.89
C ASP A 31 -48.84 11.70 -15.02
N ARG A 32 -48.77 12.88 -14.38
CA ARG A 32 -47.73 13.20 -13.38
C ARG A 32 -47.89 12.40 -12.09
N VAL A 33 -49.09 12.30 -11.54
CA VAL A 33 -49.38 11.53 -10.31
C VAL A 33 -49.28 10.03 -10.57
N GLU A 34 -49.55 9.58 -11.79
CA GLU A 34 -49.44 8.21 -12.24
C GLU A 34 -47.99 7.89 -12.59
N ALA A 35 -47.21 8.82 -13.17
CA ALA A 35 -45.75 8.72 -13.26
C ALA A 35 -45.05 8.79 -11.89
N GLU A 36 -45.54 9.60 -10.95
CA GLU A 36 -45.10 9.62 -9.56
C GLU A 36 -45.48 8.30 -8.87
N LYS A 37 -46.69 7.76 -9.08
CA LYS A 37 -47.10 6.43 -8.56
C LYS A 37 -46.39 5.27 -9.24
N GLU A 38 -45.97 5.40 -10.50
CA GLU A 38 -45.14 4.43 -11.21
C GLU A 38 -43.66 4.53 -10.79
N GLN A 39 -43.16 5.73 -10.45
CA GLN A 39 -41.88 5.93 -9.76
C GLN A 39 -41.92 5.43 -8.31
N PHE A 40 -43.08 5.54 -7.64
CA PHE A 40 -43.40 4.98 -6.33
C PHE A 40 -43.90 3.53 -6.40
N LYS A 41 -43.65 2.80 -7.49
CA LYS A 41 -43.70 1.34 -7.39
C LYS A 41 -42.61 0.94 -6.37
N ASP A 42 -43.06 0.26 -5.31
CA ASP A 42 -42.32 -0.34 -4.20
C ASP A 42 -41.06 -1.22 -4.48
N PRO A 43 -40.67 -1.63 -5.71
CA PRO A 43 -39.50 -2.51 -5.89
C PRO A 43 -38.11 -1.89 -5.64
N LEU A 44 -37.90 -0.59 -5.90
CA LEU A 44 -36.58 0.06 -5.73
C LEU A 44 -36.21 0.28 -4.25
N LEU A 45 -37.22 0.44 -3.39
CA LEU A 45 -37.07 0.70 -1.96
C LEU A 45 -36.61 -0.55 -1.18
N SER A 46 -36.97 -1.75 -1.63
CA SER A 46 -36.66 -3.02 -0.97
C SER A 46 -35.15 -3.30 -0.90
N LEU A 47 -34.44 -3.10 -2.01
CA LEU A 47 -32.98 -3.26 -2.07
C LEU A 47 -32.27 -2.07 -1.38
N ALA A 48 -32.75 -0.85 -1.58
CA ALA A 48 -32.20 0.34 -0.92
C ALA A 48 -32.28 0.22 0.62
N SER A 49 -33.41 -0.25 1.15
CA SER A 49 -33.63 -0.48 2.59
C SER A 49 -32.70 -1.54 3.16
N HIS A 50 -32.44 -2.61 2.40
CA HIS A 50 -31.47 -3.65 2.78
C HIS A 50 -30.06 -3.07 2.94
N ILE A 51 -29.61 -2.29 1.96
CA ILE A 51 -28.29 -1.66 1.99
C ILE A 51 -28.21 -0.63 3.11
N LYS A 52 -29.26 0.18 3.33
CA LYS A 52 -29.31 1.16 4.43
C LYS A 52 -29.24 0.51 5.81
N THR A 53 -29.91 -0.61 6.02
CA THR A 53 -29.82 -1.36 7.29
C THR A 53 -28.40 -1.87 7.53
N ALA A 54 -27.75 -2.41 6.50
CA ALA A 54 -26.35 -2.85 6.57
C ALA A 54 -25.40 -1.67 6.84
N TRP A 55 -25.61 -0.55 6.15
CA TRP A 55 -24.87 0.69 6.36
C TRP A 55 -24.99 1.19 7.80
N GLN A 56 -26.20 1.32 8.34
CA GLN A 56 -26.41 1.79 9.71
C GLN A 56 -25.71 0.91 10.75
N SER A 57 -25.71 -0.40 10.55
CA SER A 57 -25.01 -1.34 11.43
C SER A 57 -23.49 -1.16 11.37
N ALA A 58 -22.90 -1.07 10.18
CA ALA A 58 -21.46 -0.87 10.03
C ALA A 58 -21.01 0.53 10.49
N TYR A 59 -21.80 1.56 10.16
CA TYR A 59 -21.57 2.94 10.56
C TYR A 59 -21.53 3.07 12.09
N ARG A 60 -22.52 2.54 12.81
CA ARG A 60 -22.54 2.57 14.29
C ARG A 60 -21.33 1.88 14.91
N ALA A 61 -20.93 0.73 14.37
CA ALA A 61 -19.78 -0.01 14.88
C ALA A 61 -18.46 0.75 14.66
N LYS A 62 -18.31 1.42 13.52
CA LYS A 62 -17.10 2.19 13.21
C LYS A 62 -17.02 3.50 13.99
N VAL A 63 -18.11 4.27 14.02
CA VAL A 63 -18.19 5.58 14.69
C VAL A 63 -17.96 5.45 16.19
N GLY A 64 -18.45 4.35 16.79
CA GLY A 64 -18.35 4.16 18.24
C GLY A 64 -16.93 3.98 18.80
N ASN A 65 -15.92 3.65 17.97
CA ASN A 65 -14.56 3.41 18.46
C ASN A 65 -13.49 3.65 17.38
N ILE A 66 -13.62 3.00 16.23
CA ILE A 66 -12.57 2.98 15.19
C ILE A 66 -12.32 4.35 14.57
N GLN A 67 -13.38 5.14 14.36
CA GLN A 67 -13.25 6.44 13.72
C GLN A 67 -12.45 7.44 14.58
N GLU A 68 -12.66 7.42 15.90
CA GLU A 68 -11.87 8.23 16.83
C GLU A 68 -10.40 7.79 16.82
N ILE A 69 -10.15 6.48 16.81
CA ILE A 69 -8.77 5.93 16.72
C ILE A 69 -8.08 6.41 15.44
N LEU A 70 -8.77 6.38 14.29
CA LEU A 70 -8.24 6.84 13.01
C LEU A 70 -7.84 8.32 13.06
N LEU A 71 -8.70 9.19 13.61
CA LEU A 71 -8.40 10.63 13.77
C LEU A 71 -7.23 10.86 14.72
N GLN A 72 -7.19 10.15 15.85
CA GLN A 72 -6.08 10.24 16.81
C GLN A 72 -4.74 9.85 16.16
N CYS A 73 -4.73 8.81 15.31
CA CYS A 73 -3.53 8.41 14.57
C CYS A 73 -3.10 9.48 13.55
N ALA A 74 -4.05 10.08 12.84
CA ALA A 74 -3.78 11.14 11.88
C ALA A 74 -3.20 12.39 12.57
N ARG A 75 -3.83 12.86 13.66
CA ARG A 75 -3.36 13.99 14.48
C ARG A 75 -1.98 13.76 15.06
N GLN A 76 -1.73 12.56 15.59
CA GLN A 76 -0.43 12.21 16.15
C GLN A 76 0.68 12.20 15.09
N ARG A 77 0.35 11.87 13.82
CA ARG A 77 1.28 11.95 12.69
C ARG A 77 1.53 13.40 12.26
N THR A 78 0.51 14.25 12.22
CA THR A 78 0.65 15.67 11.85
C THR A 78 1.28 16.54 12.94
N GLY A 79 1.24 16.08 14.20
CA GLY A 79 1.80 16.80 15.35
C GLY A 79 0.78 17.58 16.15
N GLU A 80 -0.50 17.24 16.02
CA GLU A 80 -1.60 17.92 16.70
C GLU A 80 -2.03 17.13 17.94
N TYR A 81 -2.36 17.85 19.00
CA TYR A 81 -2.97 17.26 20.19
C TYR A 81 -4.44 16.98 19.94
N ASP A 82 -4.95 15.90 20.55
CA ASP A 82 -6.40 15.67 20.60
C ASP A 82 -7.11 16.88 21.24
N PRO A 83 -8.26 17.33 20.71
CA PRO A 83 -8.94 18.54 21.19
C PRO A 83 -9.21 18.55 22.71
N GLY A 84 -9.58 17.39 23.27
CA GLY A 84 -9.80 17.25 24.71
C GLY A 84 -8.53 17.34 25.55
N VAL A 85 -7.38 16.93 25.01
CA VAL A 85 -6.07 17.05 25.67
C VAL A 85 -5.56 18.49 25.55
N LEU A 86 -5.71 19.10 24.37
CA LEU A 86 -5.35 20.49 24.14
C LEU A 86 -6.12 21.45 25.06
N ALA A 87 -7.42 21.21 25.26
CA ALA A 87 -8.25 21.99 26.18
C ALA A 87 -7.71 21.94 27.62
N LYS A 88 -7.31 20.76 28.10
CA LYS A 88 -6.71 20.59 29.44
C LYS A 88 -5.35 21.30 29.53
N ILE A 89 -4.51 21.17 28.52
CA ILE A 89 -3.20 21.84 28.50
C ILE A 89 -3.35 23.37 28.51
N ARG A 90 -4.34 23.91 27.78
CA ARG A 90 -4.65 25.35 27.80
C ARG A 90 -5.19 25.82 29.15
N GLN A 91 -5.98 24.99 29.85
CA GLN A 91 -6.42 25.28 31.22
C GLN A 91 -5.25 25.35 32.21
N GLU A 92 -4.18 24.58 31.98
CA GLU A 92 -2.95 24.63 32.78
C GLU A 92 -2.07 25.86 32.46
N GLY A 93 -2.52 26.78 31.60
CA GLY A 93 -1.84 28.04 31.29
C GLY A 93 -0.85 27.98 30.13
N ASP A 94 -0.86 26.92 29.33
CA ASP A 94 0.03 26.75 28.17
C ASP A 94 -0.69 27.17 26.88
N THR A 95 -0.38 28.36 26.37
CA THR A 95 -1.00 28.92 25.16
C THR A 95 -0.51 28.27 23.87
N ASP A 96 0.72 27.75 23.84
CA ASP A 96 1.30 27.08 22.67
C ASP A 96 2.09 25.83 23.10
N PRO A 97 1.42 24.67 23.24
CA PRO A 97 2.05 23.48 23.79
C PRO A 97 2.97 22.82 22.76
N VAL A 98 4.24 22.66 23.13
CA VAL A 98 5.23 21.96 22.31
C VAL A 98 4.78 20.52 22.03
N PHE A 99 4.72 20.13 20.76
CA PHE A 99 4.52 18.75 20.32
C PHE A 99 5.79 18.24 19.64
N MET A 100 6.39 17.18 20.18
CA MET A 100 7.57 16.56 19.59
C MET A 100 7.15 15.58 18.49
N LEU A 101 7.59 15.77 17.25
CA LEU A 101 7.18 14.96 16.10
C LEU A 101 7.87 13.57 16.02
N LEU A 102 7.96 12.84 17.15
CA LEU A 102 8.61 11.53 17.20
C LEU A 102 7.86 10.50 16.33
N THR A 103 6.53 10.54 16.37
CA THR A 103 5.68 9.65 15.58
C THR A 103 5.87 9.84 14.08
N SER A 104 5.96 11.07 13.60
CA SER A 104 6.19 11.33 12.17
C SER A 104 7.54 10.79 11.70
N ILE A 105 8.61 10.90 12.50
CA ILE A 105 9.94 10.41 12.13
C ILE A 105 9.90 8.89 11.97
N LYS A 106 9.31 8.20 12.94
CA LYS A 106 9.20 6.74 12.92
C LYS A 106 8.28 6.23 11.80
N CYS A 107 7.14 6.89 11.55
CA CYS A 107 6.27 6.53 10.43
C CYS A 107 6.99 6.70 9.09
N ARG A 108 7.71 7.82 8.87
CA ARG A 108 8.49 8.03 7.63
C ARG A 108 9.59 6.98 7.46
N ALA A 109 10.26 6.60 8.55
CA ALA A 109 11.27 5.56 8.53
C ALA A 109 10.68 4.19 8.14
N ALA A 110 9.54 3.81 8.74
CA ALA A 110 8.82 2.58 8.39
C ALA A 110 8.35 2.59 6.92
N GLU A 111 7.74 3.68 6.46
CA GLU A 111 7.30 3.82 5.06
C GLU A 111 8.46 3.72 4.08
N SER A 112 9.58 4.40 4.36
CA SER A 112 10.76 4.36 3.49
C SER A 112 11.36 2.95 3.44
N TRP A 113 11.40 2.25 4.57
CA TRP A 113 11.90 0.88 4.63
C TRP A 113 10.98 -0.08 3.89
N LEU A 114 9.66 -0.06 4.18
CA LEU A 114 8.66 -0.90 3.51
C LEU A 114 8.66 -0.67 2.00
N ARG A 115 8.71 0.58 1.53
CA ARG A 115 8.81 0.90 0.09
C ARG A 115 10.10 0.36 -0.53
N GLY A 116 11.23 0.47 0.17
CA GLY A 116 12.50 -0.06 -0.33
C GLY A 116 12.51 -1.58 -0.51
N VAL A 117 11.74 -2.29 0.34
CA VAL A 117 11.60 -3.74 0.32
C VAL A 117 10.58 -4.22 -0.71
N GLU A 118 9.39 -3.63 -0.68
CA GLU A 118 8.23 -4.04 -1.47
C GLU A 118 8.27 -3.48 -2.90
N LEU A 119 8.92 -2.34 -3.10
CA LEU A 119 9.03 -1.65 -4.38
C LEU A 119 10.50 -1.36 -4.72
N PRO A 120 11.36 -2.40 -4.84
CA PRO A 120 12.75 -2.20 -5.20
C PRO A 120 12.89 -1.59 -6.60
N PRO A 121 13.80 -0.63 -6.81
CA PRO A 121 13.97 0.02 -8.11
C PRO A 121 14.44 -1.00 -9.17
N GLY A 122 13.63 -1.17 -10.21
CA GLY A 122 13.93 -2.05 -11.34
C GLY A 122 13.57 -3.53 -11.15
N ASP A 123 12.96 -3.90 -10.04
CA ASP A 123 12.44 -5.25 -9.79
C ASP A 123 10.98 -5.19 -9.30
N LYS A 124 10.29 -6.33 -9.31
CA LYS A 124 8.86 -6.44 -8.97
C LYS A 124 8.65 -7.19 -7.65
N PRO A 125 7.60 -6.84 -6.86
CA PRO A 125 7.35 -7.49 -5.57
C PRO A 125 6.90 -8.96 -5.67
N TRP A 126 6.61 -9.46 -6.86
CA TRP A 126 5.94 -10.73 -7.06
C TRP A 126 6.52 -11.51 -8.24
N SER A 127 6.32 -12.82 -8.21
CA SER A 127 6.52 -13.68 -9.36
C SER A 127 5.46 -14.75 -9.52
N LEU A 128 5.43 -15.29 -10.73
CA LEU A 128 4.65 -16.46 -11.06
C LEU A 128 5.60 -17.63 -11.20
N ASP A 129 5.39 -18.66 -10.39
CA ASP A 129 6.10 -19.92 -10.51
C ASP A 129 5.13 -21.02 -10.95
N HIS A 130 5.66 -22.07 -11.58
CA HIS A 130 4.87 -23.26 -11.86
C HIS A 130 4.61 -24.04 -10.57
N THR A 131 3.51 -24.78 -10.50
CA THR A 131 3.29 -25.68 -9.37
C THR A 131 4.38 -26.78 -9.31
N PRO A 132 4.68 -27.34 -8.12
CA PRO A 132 5.69 -28.40 -8.00
C PRO A 132 5.42 -29.64 -8.86
N SER A 133 4.17 -29.84 -9.28
CA SER A 133 3.76 -30.84 -10.25
C SER A 133 2.90 -30.17 -11.33
N PRO A 134 3.50 -29.68 -12.44
CA PRO A 134 2.77 -28.93 -13.45
C PRO A 134 1.76 -29.81 -14.20
N GLU A 135 0.48 -29.41 -14.18
CA GLU A 135 -0.54 -30.00 -15.05
C GLU A 135 -0.50 -29.36 -16.44
N LEU A 136 0.40 -29.87 -17.30
CA LEU A 136 0.38 -29.50 -18.71
C LEU A 136 -0.84 -30.09 -19.45
N PRO A 137 -1.38 -29.39 -20.47
CA PRO A 137 -2.41 -29.95 -21.36
C PRO A 137 -1.98 -31.30 -21.95
N PRO A 138 -2.91 -32.26 -22.12
CA PRO A 138 -2.60 -33.61 -22.59
C PRO A 138 -1.87 -33.62 -23.94
N GLU A 139 -2.18 -32.68 -24.85
CA GLU A 139 -1.47 -32.54 -26.14
C GLU A 139 0.02 -32.21 -25.99
N MET A 140 0.40 -31.43 -24.97
CA MET A 140 1.80 -31.06 -24.72
C MET A 140 2.54 -32.21 -24.03
N LYS A 141 1.86 -32.94 -23.13
CA LYS A 141 2.41 -34.16 -22.52
C LYS A 141 2.68 -35.22 -23.58
N GLU A 142 1.74 -35.45 -24.50
CA GLU A 142 1.90 -36.38 -25.62
C GLU A 142 3.03 -35.96 -26.57
N LYS A 143 3.17 -34.67 -26.88
CA LYS A 143 4.30 -34.17 -27.68
C LYS A 143 5.65 -34.40 -27.00
N ILE A 144 5.77 -34.11 -25.71
CA ILE A 144 7.02 -34.32 -24.95
C ILE A 144 7.34 -35.81 -24.88
N VAL A 145 6.34 -36.66 -24.61
CA VAL A 145 6.51 -38.13 -24.58
C VAL A 145 6.93 -38.64 -25.96
N SER A 146 6.27 -38.20 -27.04
CA SER A 146 6.60 -38.62 -28.41
C SER A 146 8.01 -38.18 -28.87
N GLN A 147 8.46 -36.99 -28.47
CA GLN A 147 9.83 -36.52 -28.75
C GLN A 147 10.88 -37.36 -28.02
N ILE A 148 10.58 -37.77 -26.79
CA ILE A 148 11.48 -38.60 -25.98
C ILE A 148 11.48 -40.05 -26.45
N GLU A 149 10.32 -40.58 -26.88
CA GLU A 149 10.22 -41.88 -27.54
C GLU A 149 11.01 -41.90 -28.85
N ALA A 150 10.98 -40.80 -29.63
CA ALA A 150 11.80 -40.62 -30.82
C ALA A 150 13.31 -40.58 -30.51
N GLU A 151 13.74 -39.82 -29.50
CA GLU A 151 15.14 -39.82 -29.04
C GLU A 151 15.58 -41.21 -28.53
N LEU A 152 14.70 -41.92 -27.81
CA LEU A 152 14.93 -43.27 -27.32
C LEU A 152 15.09 -44.27 -28.48
N THR A 153 14.23 -44.20 -29.50
CA THR A 153 14.35 -45.07 -30.68
C THR A 153 15.61 -44.76 -31.48
N GLN A 154 16.00 -43.50 -31.58
CA GLN A 154 17.22 -43.08 -32.26
C GLN A 154 18.49 -43.50 -31.51
N PHE A 155 18.46 -43.45 -30.17
CA PHE A 155 19.56 -43.89 -29.31
C PHE A 155 19.69 -45.43 -29.29
N MET A 156 18.57 -46.15 -29.29
CA MET A 156 18.54 -47.61 -29.44
C MET A 156 19.05 -48.06 -30.82
N ALA A 157 18.80 -47.27 -31.87
CA ALA A 157 19.32 -47.54 -33.21
C ALA A 157 20.84 -47.32 -33.33
N GLN A 158 21.43 -46.43 -32.51
CA GLN A 158 22.87 -46.16 -32.54
C GLN A 158 23.70 -47.11 -31.66
N ASN A 159 23.19 -47.59 -30.52
CA ASN A 159 24.01 -48.34 -29.55
C ASN A 159 23.87 -49.87 -29.60
N GLY A 160 22.96 -50.42 -30.42
CA GLY A 160 22.85 -51.86 -30.62
C GLY A 160 22.25 -52.63 -29.43
N PHE A 161 21.56 -53.73 -29.74
CA PHE A 161 20.61 -54.44 -28.86
C PHE A 161 21.26 -55.33 -27.77
N ASN A 162 22.53 -55.13 -27.40
CA ASN A 162 23.24 -56.09 -26.54
C ASN A 162 23.45 -55.57 -25.12
N ALA A 163 22.81 -56.30 -24.19
CA ALA A 163 22.88 -56.25 -22.72
C ALA A 163 21.95 -55.23 -22.02
N LEU A 164 20.63 -55.46 -22.08
CA LEU A 164 19.70 -54.95 -21.07
C LEU A 164 19.50 -56.01 -19.98
N THR A 165 20.14 -55.82 -18.82
CA THR A 165 19.70 -56.45 -17.56
C THR A 165 18.45 -55.72 -17.04
N PRO A 166 17.49 -56.41 -16.40
CA PRO A 166 16.25 -55.80 -15.88
C PRO A 166 16.49 -54.56 -15.00
N ASP A 167 17.60 -54.51 -14.24
CA ASP A 167 17.95 -53.36 -13.40
C ASP A 167 18.42 -52.12 -14.20
N MET A 168 19.14 -52.30 -15.31
CA MET A 168 19.52 -51.18 -16.19
C MET A 168 18.32 -50.55 -16.89
N VAL A 169 17.26 -51.33 -17.12
CA VAL A 169 16.00 -50.83 -17.69
C VAL A 169 15.26 -49.94 -16.69
N VAL A 170 15.23 -50.34 -15.42
CA VAL A 170 14.59 -49.57 -14.34
C VAL A 170 15.33 -48.26 -14.08
N ASP A 171 16.66 -48.28 -14.07
CA ASP A 171 17.46 -47.06 -13.89
C ASP A 171 17.37 -46.12 -15.10
N ARG A 172 17.26 -46.67 -16.31
CA ARG A 172 17.05 -45.86 -17.51
C ARG A 172 15.64 -45.27 -17.56
N LEU A 173 14.61 -46.02 -17.16
CA LEU A 173 13.24 -45.51 -17.02
C LEU A 173 13.17 -44.35 -16.02
N LYS A 174 13.84 -44.46 -14.87
CA LYS A 174 13.95 -43.36 -13.89
C LYS A 174 14.69 -42.15 -14.45
N ALA A 175 15.72 -42.35 -15.28
CA ALA A 175 16.44 -41.25 -15.91
C ALA A 175 15.57 -40.51 -16.95
N VAL A 176 14.82 -41.26 -17.75
CA VAL A 176 13.86 -40.72 -18.72
C VAL A 176 12.73 -39.97 -18.00
N GLU A 177 12.17 -40.53 -16.93
CA GLU A 177 11.13 -39.87 -16.13
C GLU A 177 11.62 -38.54 -15.52
N LYS A 178 12.88 -38.50 -15.03
CA LYS A 178 13.51 -37.26 -14.56
C LYS A 178 13.70 -36.25 -15.68
N GLU A 179 14.06 -36.68 -16.88
CA GLU A 179 14.23 -35.81 -18.04
C GLU A 179 12.90 -35.26 -18.55
N VAL A 180 11.85 -36.09 -18.61
CA VAL A 180 10.47 -35.69 -18.88
C VAL A 180 10.04 -34.63 -17.88
N THR A 181 10.20 -34.89 -16.58
CA THR A 181 9.83 -33.95 -15.51
C THR A 181 10.60 -32.64 -15.64
N LYS A 182 11.89 -32.69 -15.98
CA LYS A 182 12.72 -31.50 -16.19
C LYS A 182 12.24 -30.67 -17.40
N ARG A 183 11.93 -31.30 -18.53
CA ARG A 183 11.41 -30.61 -19.74
C ARG A 183 10.03 -30.02 -19.48
N ILE A 184 9.16 -30.74 -18.76
CA ILE A 184 7.85 -30.27 -18.32
C ILE A 184 8.00 -29.00 -17.45
N ASN A 185 8.87 -29.04 -16.44
CA ASN A 185 9.12 -27.89 -15.57
C ASN A 185 9.70 -26.71 -16.34
N GLN A 186 10.60 -26.95 -17.30
CA GLN A 186 11.17 -25.88 -18.12
C GLN A 186 10.12 -25.20 -18.99
N HIS A 187 9.26 -25.96 -19.67
CA HIS A 187 8.16 -25.38 -20.44
C HIS A 187 7.15 -24.64 -19.56
N ALA A 188 6.81 -25.20 -18.40
CA ALA A 188 5.92 -24.54 -17.45
C ALA A 188 6.52 -23.21 -16.95
N ARG A 189 7.84 -23.15 -16.75
CA ARG A 189 8.56 -21.93 -16.40
C ARG A 189 8.53 -20.87 -17.50
N GLU A 190 8.83 -21.25 -18.73
CA GLU A 190 8.75 -20.32 -19.88
C GLU A 190 7.32 -19.79 -20.12
N ASP A 191 6.31 -20.60 -19.79
CA ASP A 191 4.92 -20.20 -19.83
C ASP A 191 4.56 -19.22 -18.72
N ALA A 192 5.03 -19.48 -17.50
CA ALA A 192 4.89 -18.57 -16.36
C ALA A 192 5.57 -17.23 -16.64
N ASP A 193 6.82 -17.22 -17.14
CA ASP A 193 7.58 -16.00 -17.45
C ASP A 193 6.86 -15.10 -18.48
N LYS A 194 6.27 -15.69 -19.53
CA LYS A 194 5.50 -14.91 -20.53
C LYS A 194 4.22 -14.33 -19.94
N LEU A 195 3.54 -15.07 -19.07
CA LEU A 195 2.35 -14.55 -18.38
C LEU A 195 2.71 -13.46 -17.38
N GLU A 196 3.83 -13.60 -16.71
CA GLU A 196 4.36 -12.64 -15.76
C GLU A 196 4.63 -11.29 -16.42
N ILE A 197 5.26 -11.28 -17.60
CA ILE A 197 5.46 -10.06 -18.40
C ILE A 197 4.11 -9.41 -18.75
N HIS A 198 3.13 -10.21 -19.19
CA HIS A 198 1.82 -9.71 -19.57
C HIS A 198 1.03 -9.11 -18.41
N ILE A 199 1.03 -9.77 -17.25
CA ILE A 199 0.36 -9.26 -16.04
C ILE A 199 1.07 -8.01 -15.55
N ASN A 200 2.40 -7.96 -15.60
CA ASN A 200 3.18 -6.79 -15.19
C ASN A 200 2.86 -5.55 -16.03
N ASP A 201 2.72 -5.71 -17.35
CA ASP A 201 2.30 -4.65 -18.25
C ASP A 201 0.91 -4.11 -17.86
N GLN A 202 -0.06 -5.01 -17.67
CA GLN A 202 -1.42 -4.61 -17.25
C GLN A 202 -1.48 -3.97 -15.86
N LEU A 203 -0.68 -4.43 -14.89
CA LEU A 203 -0.62 -3.82 -13.55
C LEU A 203 0.01 -2.43 -13.59
N THR A 204 0.99 -2.23 -14.46
CA THR A 204 1.63 -0.92 -14.69
C THR A 204 0.63 0.04 -15.33
N GLU A 205 -0.08 -0.37 -16.39
CA GLU A 205 -1.16 0.42 -17.00
C GLU A 205 -2.31 0.69 -16.00
N GLY A 206 -2.60 -0.28 -15.14
CA GLY A 206 -3.63 -0.29 -14.11
C GLY A 206 -3.33 0.53 -12.85
N ASN A 207 -2.17 1.19 -12.80
CA ASN A 207 -1.73 1.99 -11.68
C ASN A 207 -1.56 1.24 -10.34
N TYR A 208 -1.29 -0.07 -10.41
CA TYR A 208 -1.14 -0.93 -9.23
C TYR A 208 -0.02 -0.46 -8.28
N TYR A 209 1.14 -0.07 -8.83
CA TYR A 209 2.28 0.35 -8.01
C TYR A 209 2.04 1.65 -7.24
N GLN A 210 1.31 2.61 -7.83
CA GLN A 210 0.93 3.82 -7.08
C GLN A 210 -0.11 3.50 -6.01
N ALA A 211 -1.07 2.62 -6.31
CA ALA A 211 -2.04 2.15 -5.32
C ALA A 211 -1.36 1.41 -4.15
N LEU A 212 -0.38 0.55 -4.45
CA LEU A 212 0.41 -0.15 -3.43
C LEU A 212 1.23 0.84 -2.59
N ASN A 213 1.81 1.87 -3.20
CA ASN A 213 2.54 2.91 -2.46
C ASN A 213 1.64 3.72 -1.51
N ALA A 214 0.44 4.09 -1.97
CA ALA A 214 -0.56 4.73 -1.11
C ALA A 214 -0.97 3.81 0.04
N PHE A 215 -1.24 2.54 -0.26
CA PHE A 215 -1.55 1.51 0.73
C PHE A 215 -0.45 1.33 1.79
N LEU A 216 0.83 1.32 1.40
CA LEU A 216 1.96 1.24 2.34
C LEU A 216 2.06 2.46 3.26
N SER A 217 1.53 3.61 2.85
CA SER A 217 1.47 4.80 3.69
C SER A 217 0.29 4.72 4.68
N ASP A 218 -0.83 4.14 4.22
CA ASP A 218 -2.01 3.92 5.03
C ASP A 218 -1.79 2.87 6.12
N ILE A 219 -1.14 1.74 5.83
CA ILE A 219 -0.89 0.67 6.81
C ILE A 219 -0.01 1.15 7.99
N VAL A 220 0.94 2.06 7.74
CA VAL A 220 1.80 2.62 8.78
C VAL A 220 1.02 3.59 9.67
N THR A 221 0.11 4.37 9.09
CA THR A 221 -0.63 5.44 9.80
C THR A 221 -1.86 4.90 10.52
N TYR A 222 -2.67 4.15 9.79
CA TYR A 222 -4.00 3.75 10.18
C TYR A 222 -4.03 2.28 10.61
N PRO A 223 -4.98 1.88 11.48
CA PRO A 223 -5.05 0.52 12.03
C PRO A 223 -5.20 -0.58 10.96
N ALA A 224 -5.70 -0.24 9.77
CA ALA A 224 -5.77 -1.14 8.62
C ALA A 224 -5.56 -0.34 7.32
N GLY A 225 -4.86 -0.93 6.36
CA GLY A 225 -4.79 -0.46 4.99
C GLY A 225 -5.71 -1.29 4.08
N PHE A 226 -6.24 -0.68 3.02
CA PHE A 226 -7.10 -1.35 2.05
C PHE A 226 -6.62 -1.08 0.63
N ILE A 227 -6.70 -2.09 -0.23
CA ILE A 227 -6.50 -1.95 -1.67
C ILE A 227 -7.64 -2.64 -2.42
N LYS A 228 -8.12 -1.99 -3.48
CA LYS A 228 -9.23 -2.49 -4.29
C LYS A 228 -8.79 -2.69 -5.73
N GLY A 229 -9.16 -3.85 -6.27
CA GLY A 229 -9.00 -4.20 -7.67
C GLY A 229 -9.07 -5.72 -7.91
N PRO A 230 -9.08 -6.17 -9.17
CA PRO A 230 -9.07 -5.38 -10.40
C PRO A 230 -10.45 -4.76 -10.71
N ASN A 231 -10.50 -3.44 -10.92
CA ASN A 231 -11.70 -2.76 -11.40
C ASN A 231 -11.52 -2.34 -12.86
N VAL A 232 -12.39 -2.81 -13.75
CA VAL A 232 -12.34 -2.44 -15.17
C VAL A 232 -12.84 -1.01 -15.33
N ARG A 233 -11.96 -0.10 -15.74
CA ARG A 233 -12.28 1.28 -16.12
C ARG A 233 -11.98 1.50 -17.59
N LYS A 234 -12.77 2.33 -18.26
CA LYS A 234 -12.42 2.83 -19.59
C LYS A 234 -11.45 3.99 -19.43
N LYS A 235 -10.32 3.95 -20.13
CA LYS A 235 -9.36 5.05 -20.16
C LYS A 235 -9.15 5.45 -21.61
N LYS A 236 -9.33 6.75 -21.89
CA LYS A 236 -9.01 7.35 -23.18
C LYS A 236 -7.50 7.30 -23.36
N GLN A 237 -7.04 6.60 -24.38
CA GLN A 237 -5.63 6.53 -24.75
C GLN A 237 -5.45 7.17 -26.12
N ILE A 238 -4.39 7.96 -26.26
CA ILE A 238 -4.01 8.50 -27.56
C ILE A 238 -3.33 7.36 -28.33
N VAL A 239 -3.95 6.94 -29.42
CA VAL A 239 -3.39 5.98 -30.37
C VAL A 239 -2.93 6.78 -31.58
N TRP A 240 -1.67 6.60 -31.96
CA TRP A 240 -1.11 7.25 -33.13
C TRP A 240 -1.50 6.43 -34.36
N GLU A 241 -2.48 6.91 -35.12
CA GLU A 241 -2.87 6.32 -36.38
C GLU A 241 -1.99 6.89 -37.50
N LYS A 242 -1.55 6.03 -38.43
CA LYS A 242 -0.80 6.48 -39.60
C LYS A 242 -1.78 7.04 -40.64
N GLY A 243 -1.69 8.32 -40.93
CA GLY A 243 -2.39 8.94 -42.05
C GLY A 243 -1.88 8.43 -43.41
N GLU A 244 -2.66 8.67 -44.47
CA GLU A 244 -2.33 8.23 -45.84
C GLU A 244 -0.99 8.80 -46.37
N ASP A 245 -0.52 9.94 -45.84
CA ASP A 245 0.77 10.57 -46.18
C ASP A 245 1.94 10.18 -45.25
N GLY A 246 1.74 9.23 -44.33
CA GLY A 246 2.78 8.79 -43.40
C GLY A 246 3.00 9.69 -42.17
N GLU A 247 2.21 10.75 -42.00
CA GLU A 247 2.16 11.55 -40.77
C GLU A 247 1.31 10.84 -39.69
N SER A 248 1.81 10.81 -38.45
CA SER A 248 1.12 10.22 -37.31
C SER A 248 0.08 11.20 -36.75
N ILE A 249 -1.20 10.87 -36.88
CA ILE A 249 -2.31 11.68 -36.35
C ILE A 249 -2.72 11.09 -34.98
N PRO A 250 -2.91 11.92 -33.94
CA PRO A 250 -3.38 11.43 -32.65
C PRO A 250 -4.89 11.11 -32.72
N GLY A 251 -5.23 9.83 -32.73
CA GLY A 251 -6.58 9.32 -32.50
C GLY A 251 -6.82 9.08 -31.01
N VAL A 252 -8.07 9.20 -30.55
CA VAL A 252 -8.47 8.87 -29.17
C VAL A 252 -9.24 7.55 -29.21
N ASP A 253 -8.68 6.52 -28.60
CA ASP A 253 -9.33 5.21 -28.47
C ASP A 253 -9.65 4.90 -26.99
N ASP A 254 -10.75 4.18 -26.77
CA ASP A 254 -11.24 3.80 -25.44
C ASP A 254 -10.73 2.40 -25.08
N LYS A 255 -9.59 2.33 -24.38
CA LYS A 255 -9.04 1.05 -23.88
C LYS A 255 -9.65 0.70 -22.52
N PHE A 256 -10.04 -0.56 -22.35
CA PHE A 256 -10.42 -1.11 -21.04
C PHE A 256 -9.16 -1.44 -20.25
N VAL A 257 -8.95 -0.75 -19.13
CA VAL A 257 -7.80 -0.95 -18.25
C VAL A 257 -8.28 -1.47 -16.89
N ARG A 258 -7.56 -2.48 -16.37
CA ARG A 258 -7.80 -3.04 -15.03
C ARG A 258 -7.11 -2.17 -14.00
N SER A 259 -7.87 -1.26 -13.39
CA SER A 259 -7.35 -0.27 -12.44
C SER A 259 -7.36 -0.77 -11.00
N TYR A 260 -6.37 -0.31 -10.23
CA TYR A 260 -6.26 -0.48 -8.79
C TYR A 260 -6.21 0.89 -8.10
N TYR A 261 -6.78 0.97 -6.91
CA TYR A 261 -6.62 2.13 -6.03
C TYR A 261 -6.69 1.70 -4.57
N ALA A 262 -6.09 2.49 -3.68
CA ALA A 262 -6.17 2.31 -2.24
C ALA A 262 -7.30 3.18 -1.68
N PRO A 263 -8.46 2.61 -1.29
CA PRO A 263 -9.49 3.39 -0.61
C PRO A 263 -9.00 3.76 0.78
N SER A 264 -9.30 5.00 1.21
CA SER A 264 -8.94 5.44 2.54
C SER A 264 -9.63 4.59 3.61
N PRO A 265 -8.95 4.26 4.72
CA PRO A 265 -9.57 3.51 5.82
C PRO A 265 -10.79 4.23 6.43
N PHE A 266 -10.88 5.56 6.33
CA PHE A 266 -12.05 6.34 6.74
C PHE A 266 -13.30 6.06 5.91
N ASP A 267 -13.13 5.63 4.67
CA ASP A 267 -14.23 5.41 3.73
C ASP A 267 -14.63 3.92 3.63
N CYS A 268 -13.90 3.03 4.31
CA CYS A 268 -14.16 1.60 4.35
C CYS A 268 -15.00 1.19 5.58
N PHE A 269 -16.12 0.50 5.36
CA PHE A 269 -17.07 0.09 6.41
C PHE A 269 -17.34 -1.42 6.31
N PRO A 270 -16.50 -2.24 6.95
CA PRO A 270 -16.74 -3.67 7.03
C PRO A 270 -17.92 -4.01 7.95
N SER A 271 -18.50 -5.19 7.76
CA SER A 271 -19.50 -5.74 8.69
C SER A 271 -18.93 -5.85 10.11
N PRO A 272 -19.69 -5.51 11.17
CA PRO A 272 -19.21 -5.51 12.55
C PRO A 272 -18.66 -6.85 13.05
N GLY A 273 -19.16 -7.96 12.51
CA GLY A 273 -18.72 -9.32 12.88
C GLY A 273 -17.69 -9.92 11.92
N ALA A 274 -17.22 -9.17 10.92
CA ALA A 274 -16.33 -9.71 9.90
C ALA A 274 -14.90 -9.90 10.43
N LYS A 275 -14.34 -11.09 10.21
CA LYS A 275 -12.95 -11.41 10.57
C LYS A 275 -11.96 -11.12 9.45
N SER A 276 -12.46 -11.01 8.22
CA SER A 276 -11.72 -10.72 7.00
C SER A 276 -12.64 -9.92 6.08
N VAL A 277 -12.09 -9.19 5.12
CA VAL A 277 -12.85 -8.38 4.15
C VAL A 277 -13.80 -9.23 3.28
N GLN A 278 -13.47 -10.51 3.14
CA GLN A 278 -14.27 -11.47 2.38
C GLN A 278 -15.49 -11.98 3.17
N ASP A 279 -15.56 -11.73 4.48
CA ASP A 279 -16.65 -12.17 5.35
C ASP A 279 -17.76 -11.10 5.46
N GLY A 280 -18.99 -11.52 5.77
CA GLY A 280 -20.12 -10.62 6.01
C GLY A 280 -20.51 -9.78 4.78
N TYR A 281 -20.70 -8.48 4.97
CA TYR A 281 -20.86 -7.48 3.90
C TYR A 281 -19.78 -6.39 4.07
N PHE A 282 -19.48 -5.67 3.01
CA PHE A 282 -18.50 -4.59 3.01
C PHE A 282 -19.09 -3.39 2.27
N LEU A 283 -19.04 -2.21 2.88
CA LEU A 283 -19.43 -0.97 2.22
C LEU A 283 -18.21 -0.07 2.05
N GLU A 284 -18.08 0.52 0.88
CA GLU A 284 -17.14 1.58 0.60
C GLU A 284 -17.92 2.86 0.32
N ARG A 285 -17.52 3.96 0.94
CA ARG A 285 -18.01 5.29 0.61
C ARG A 285 -17.13 5.89 -0.48
N ILE A 286 -17.72 6.18 -1.63
CA ILE A 286 -17.04 6.77 -2.77
C ILE A 286 -17.61 8.18 -2.98
N LYS A 287 -16.72 9.17 -2.99
CA LYS A 287 -17.03 10.54 -3.38
C LYS A 287 -16.96 10.62 -4.90
N LEU A 288 -18.09 10.81 -5.56
CA LEU A 288 -18.21 10.94 -7.02
C LEU A 288 -18.48 12.38 -7.40
N ARG A 289 -17.82 12.89 -8.44
CA ARG A 289 -18.21 14.19 -9.03
C ARG A 289 -19.37 14.00 -9.99
N ARG A 290 -20.01 15.11 -10.36
CA ARG A 290 -21.13 15.09 -11.31
C ARG A 290 -20.74 14.45 -12.64
N THR A 291 -19.57 14.79 -13.16
CA THR A 291 -19.00 14.24 -14.39
C THR A 291 -18.88 12.73 -14.34
N ASP A 292 -18.47 12.18 -13.20
CA ASP A 292 -18.25 10.74 -13.03
C ASP A 292 -19.58 9.96 -13.12
N LEU A 293 -20.67 10.53 -12.61
CA LEU A 293 -22.00 9.96 -12.74
C LEU A 293 -22.55 10.07 -14.16
N GLU A 294 -22.25 11.17 -14.85
CA GLU A 294 -22.64 11.36 -16.25
C GLU A 294 -21.93 10.34 -17.16
N GLU A 295 -20.65 10.04 -16.91
CA GLU A 295 -19.91 8.99 -17.61
C GLU A 295 -20.43 7.57 -17.34
N CYS A 296 -21.09 7.35 -16.19
CA CYS A 296 -21.71 6.08 -15.87
C CYS A 296 -23.04 5.83 -16.63
N MET A 297 -23.58 6.85 -17.30
CA MET A 297 -24.82 6.70 -18.08
C MET A 297 -24.59 5.80 -19.30
N GLY A 298 -25.51 4.85 -19.51
CA GLY A 298 -25.43 3.90 -20.63
C GLY A 298 -24.47 2.71 -20.41
N VAL A 299 -23.75 2.67 -19.29
CA VAL A 299 -22.94 1.49 -18.93
C VAL A 299 -23.86 0.36 -18.45
N PRO A 300 -23.70 -0.90 -18.93
CA PRO A 300 -24.56 -2.02 -18.54
C PRO A 300 -24.68 -2.18 -17.02
N GLY A 301 -25.90 -2.31 -16.49
CA GLY A 301 -26.16 -2.46 -15.04
C GLY A 301 -26.28 -1.15 -14.27
N PHE A 302 -26.01 0.01 -14.87
CA PHE A 302 -26.40 1.31 -14.33
C PHE A 302 -27.80 1.69 -14.82
N SER A 303 -28.62 2.24 -13.93
CA SER A 303 -29.96 2.75 -14.28
C SER A 303 -29.87 4.23 -14.65
N THR A 304 -30.01 4.55 -15.93
CA THR A 304 -30.03 5.94 -16.43
C THR A 304 -31.13 6.77 -15.77
N GLN A 305 -32.28 6.16 -15.48
CA GLN A 305 -33.38 6.84 -14.80
C GLN A 305 -33.01 7.21 -13.35
N ALA A 306 -32.36 6.31 -12.63
CA ALA A 306 -31.91 6.57 -11.27
C ALA A 306 -30.80 7.64 -11.23
N ILE A 307 -29.86 7.61 -12.18
CA ILE A 307 -28.80 8.63 -12.30
C ILE A 307 -29.42 10.01 -12.55
N ASN A 308 -30.36 10.12 -13.50
CA ASN A 308 -31.03 11.39 -13.79
C ASN A 308 -31.80 11.93 -12.57
N ALA A 309 -32.48 11.06 -11.82
CA ALA A 309 -33.17 11.44 -10.59
C ALA A 309 -32.20 11.95 -9.51
N VAL A 310 -31.04 11.28 -9.36
CA VAL A 310 -29.97 11.72 -8.45
C VAL A 310 -29.39 13.07 -8.87
N LEU A 311 -29.10 13.27 -10.15
CA LEU A 311 -28.56 14.53 -10.68
C LEU A 311 -29.55 15.70 -10.52
N GLN A 312 -30.84 15.46 -10.71
CA GLN A 312 -31.89 16.46 -10.47
C GLN A 312 -31.97 16.85 -8.99
N LEU A 313 -31.95 15.85 -8.09
CA LEU A 313 -32.08 16.08 -6.65
C LEU A 313 -30.81 16.72 -6.04
N PHE A 314 -29.64 16.42 -6.61
CA PHE A 314 -28.38 17.08 -6.28
C PHE A 314 -28.38 18.54 -6.74
N GLY A 315 -28.91 18.83 -7.94
CA GLY A 315 -29.07 20.20 -8.44
C GLY A 315 -29.96 21.10 -7.55
N THR A 316 -30.82 20.50 -6.72
CA THR A 316 -31.65 21.21 -5.73
C THR A 316 -31.03 21.27 -4.31
N GLY A 317 -29.80 20.77 -4.12
CA GLY A 317 -29.02 20.90 -2.88
C GLY A 317 -29.25 19.83 -1.81
N GLY A 318 -29.80 18.65 -2.15
CA GLY A 318 -30.34 17.70 -1.17
C GLY A 318 -29.60 16.36 -0.96
N LEU A 319 -28.35 16.19 -1.41
CA LEU A 319 -27.72 14.85 -1.50
C LEU A 319 -26.35 14.72 -0.83
N THR A 320 -26.01 15.64 0.06
CA THR A 320 -24.86 15.53 0.95
C THR A 320 -25.35 15.16 2.35
N ASP A 321 -25.31 13.86 2.69
CA ASP A 321 -25.48 13.39 4.07
C ASP A 321 -24.17 13.72 4.83
N TRP A 322 -24.02 14.99 5.24
CA TRP A 322 -22.83 15.47 5.94
C TRP A 322 -22.68 14.77 7.29
N ILE A 323 -21.62 13.99 7.44
CA ILE A 323 -21.18 13.47 8.73
C ILE A 323 -20.25 14.53 9.33
N SER A 324 -20.50 14.98 10.57
CA SER A 324 -19.70 16.03 11.24
C SER A 324 -18.20 15.73 11.32
N VAL A 325 -17.81 14.47 11.12
CA VAL A 325 -16.44 13.98 11.19
C VAL A 325 -15.63 14.28 9.92
N ASP A 326 -16.27 14.53 8.78
CA ASP A 326 -15.55 14.80 7.54
C ASP A 326 -14.80 16.13 7.57
N GLN A 327 -15.30 17.11 8.33
CA GLN A 327 -14.62 18.39 8.52
C GLN A 327 -13.34 18.22 9.36
N GLU A 328 -13.43 17.52 10.49
CA GLU A 328 -12.24 17.23 11.32
C GLU A 328 -11.19 16.42 10.54
N ARG A 329 -11.63 15.51 9.67
CA ARG A 329 -10.73 14.77 8.78
C ARG A 329 -10.08 15.68 7.74
N ALA A 330 -10.85 16.54 7.07
CA ALA A 330 -10.36 17.44 6.03
C ALA A 330 -9.29 18.39 6.58
N ASP A 331 -9.49 18.91 7.80
CA ASP A 331 -8.52 19.76 8.48
C ASP A 331 -7.21 19.02 8.76
N VAL A 332 -7.28 17.80 9.32
CA VAL A 332 -6.08 17.00 9.65
C VAL A 332 -5.36 16.49 8.39
N GLU A 333 -6.07 16.19 7.31
CA GLU A 333 -5.48 15.80 6.02
C GLU A 333 -4.89 16.98 5.23
N GLY A 334 -4.95 18.20 5.77
CA GLY A 334 -4.40 19.39 5.11
C GLY A 334 -5.20 19.85 3.90
N ARG A 335 -6.51 19.54 3.88
CA ARG A 335 -7.48 20.02 2.89
C ARG A 335 -8.51 20.95 3.55
N PRO A 336 -8.07 22.05 4.21
CA PRO A 336 -8.99 23.00 4.79
C PRO A 336 -9.86 23.61 3.69
N ASN A 337 -11.14 23.83 3.97
CA ASN A 337 -12.12 24.42 3.05
C ASN A 337 -12.65 23.50 1.92
N GLU A 338 -12.62 22.17 2.07
CA GLU A 338 -13.34 21.27 1.13
C GLU A 338 -14.84 21.62 1.00
N TRP A 339 -15.42 22.30 2.01
CA TRP A 339 -16.82 22.76 2.01
C TRP A 339 -17.09 23.91 1.02
N ASP A 340 -16.08 24.74 0.73
CA ASP A 340 -16.17 25.88 -0.21
C ASP A 340 -16.01 25.44 -1.68
N ASP A 341 -15.79 24.14 -1.95
CA ASP A 341 -15.72 23.64 -3.32
C ASP A 341 -17.07 23.84 -4.02
N VAL A 342 -17.04 24.54 -5.15
CA VAL A 342 -18.20 24.83 -5.99
C VAL A 342 -18.74 23.55 -6.63
N ASP A 343 -17.87 22.58 -6.88
CA ASP A 343 -18.23 21.25 -7.37
C ASP A 343 -18.17 20.23 -6.24
N GLN A 344 -19.16 20.28 -5.34
CA GLN A 344 -19.23 19.38 -4.19
C GLN A 344 -19.35 17.92 -4.62
N PRO A 345 -18.60 16.99 -3.99
CA PRO A 345 -18.70 15.58 -4.27
C PRO A 345 -20.04 15.00 -3.79
N ILE A 346 -20.58 14.06 -4.56
CA ILE A 346 -21.75 13.25 -4.22
C ILE A 346 -21.29 11.99 -3.50
N ASP A 347 -21.85 11.74 -2.32
CA ASP A 347 -21.56 10.51 -1.57
C ASP A 347 -22.34 9.31 -2.14
N CYS A 348 -21.58 8.31 -2.58
CA CYS A 348 -22.09 7.03 -3.08
C CYS A 348 -21.62 5.89 -2.16
N LEU A 349 -22.56 5.05 -1.74
CA LEU A 349 -22.26 3.83 -0.98
C LEU A 349 -22.19 2.65 -1.93
N GLU A 350 -20.99 2.12 -2.13
CA GLU A 350 -20.77 0.85 -2.83
C GLU A 350 -20.89 -0.31 -1.84
N TYR A 351 -21.95 -1.10 -2.01
CA TYR A 351 -22.26 -2.27 -1.21
C TYR A 351 -21.78 -3.55 -1.90
N TRP A 352 -20.92 -4.29 -1.21
CA TRP A 352 -20.55 -5.65 -1.54
C TRP A 352 -21.09 -6.61 -0.48
N GLY A 353 -22.07 -7.42 -0.85
CA GLY A 353 -22.72 -8.29 0.11
C GLY A 353 -23.69 -9.26 -0.52
N SER A 354 -24.31 -10.08 0.31
CA SER A 354 -25.34 -11.01 -0.14
C SER A 354 -26.71 -10.33 -0.16
N ALA A 355 -27.43 -10.53 -1.26
CA ALA A 355 -28.82 -10.11 -1.40
C ALA A 355 -29.68 -11.26 -1.93
N GLN A 356 -30.93 -11.31 -1.48
CA GLN A 356 -31.89 -12.32 -1.94
C GLN A 356 -32.29 -12.05 -3.39
N GLY A 357 -32.35 -13.10 -4.22
CA GLY A 357 -32.76 -12.99 -5.63
C GLY A 357 -34.10 -12.27 -5.84
N LYS A 358 -35.05 -12.39 -4.90
CA LYS A 358 -36.32 -11.65 -4.91
C LYS A 358 -36.11 -10.13 -4.99
N LYS A 359 -35.22 -9.57 -4.17
CA LYS A 359 -34.92 -8.13 -4.14
C LYS A 359 -34.23 -7.66 -5.42
N LEU A 360 -33.47 -8.54 -6.07
CA LEU A 360 -32.79 -8.24 -7.35
C LEU A 360 -33.75 -8.26 -8.54
N LEU A 361 -34.71 -9.20 -8.55
CA LEU A 361 -35.79 -9.22 -9.52
C LEU A 361 -36.69 -7.99 -9.37
N GLU A 362 -37.00 -7.61 -8.14
CA GLU A 362 -37.74 -6.38 -7.81
C GLU A 362 -37.04 -5.15 -8.39
N TRP A 363 -35.73 -5.01 -8.23
CA TRP A 363 -34.98 -3.88 -8.79
C TRP A 363 -34.98 -3.82 -10.34
N GLY A 364 -35.29 -4.93 -11.03
CA GLY A 364 -35.39 -4.98 -12.50
C GLY A 364 -34.29 -5.79 -13.19
N MET A 365 -33.58 -6.66 -12.46
CA MET A 365 -32.58 -7.56 -13.07
C MET A 365 -33.26 -8.66 -13.91
N PRO A 366 -32.73 -9.01 -15.09
CA PRO A 366 -33.35 -10.02 -15.96
C PRO A 366 -33.43 -11.40 -15.27
N LYS A 367 -34.59 -12.05 -15.40
CA LYS A 367 -34.88 -13.37 -14.80
C LYS A 367 -33.88 -14.46 -15.21
N GLU A 368 -33.29 -14.35 -16.39
CA GLU A 368 -32.31 -15.31 -16.92
C GLU A 368 -31.02 -15.38 -16.08
N GLN A 369 -30.62 -14.29 -15.44
CA GLN A 369 -29.43 -14.24 -14.59
C GLN A 369 -29.69 -14.80 -13.17
N ILE A 370 -30.96 -14.87 -12.76
CA ILE A 370 -31.38 -15.28 -11.41
C ILE A 370 -32.02 -16.67 -11.49
N LYS A 371 -31.20 -17.71 -11.33
CA LYS A 371 -31.68 -19.11 -11.36
C LYS A 371 -32.68 -19.44 -10.24
N ASN A 372 -32.55 -18.82 -9.06
CA ASN A 372 -33.37 -19.10 -7.88
C ASN A 372 -33.71 -17.84 -7.08
N THR A 373 -34.99 -17.48 -6.98
CA THR A 373 -35.48 -16.28 -6.26
C THR A 373 -35.15 -16.25 -4.76
N ASN A 374 -35.10 -17.41 -4.10
CA ASN A 374 -34.83 -17.51 -2.66
C ASN A 374 -33.35 -17.64 -2.32
N LYS A 375 -32.48 -17.84 -3.32
CA LYS A 375 -31.04 -17.96 -3.07
C LYS A 375 -30.44 -16.57 -2.85
N ASN A 376 -29.46 -16.50 -1.96
CA ASN A 376 -28.64 -15.31 -1.79
C ASN A 376 -27.54 -15.29 -2.83
N TYR A 377 -27.40 -14.16 -3.53
CA TYR A 377 -26.36 -13.89 -4.51
C TYR A 377 -25.44 -12.81 -3.95
N VAL A 378 -24.13 -12.94 -4.20
CA VAL A 378 -23.18 -11.87 -3.91
C VAL A 378 -23.33 -10.81 -4.99
N ILE A 379 -23.61 -9.58 -4.57
CA ILE A 379 -23.84 -8.45 -5.45
C ILE A 379 -22.87 -7.31 -5.15
N CYS A 380 -22.64 -6.50 -6.17
CA CYS A 380 -22.12 -5.14 -6.07
C CYS A 380 -23.29 -4.20 -6.38
N ALA A 381 -23.61 -3.29 -5.47
CA ALA A 381 -24.66 -2.30 -5.69
C ALA A 381 -24.22 -0.91 -5.23
N TRP A 382 -24.60 0.14 -5.97
CA TRP A 382 -24.29 1.52 -5.64
C TRP A 382 -25.55 2.23 -5.19
N LEU A 383 -25.54 2.75 -3.96
CA LEU A 383 -26.64 3.48 -3.35
C LEU A 383 -26.24 4.95 -3.19
N ILE A 384 -27.04 5.85 -3.77
CA ILE A 384 -26.88 7.31 -3.62
C ILE A 384 -28.17 7.86 -3.02
N GLY A 385 -28.10 8.35 -1.78
CA GLY A 385 -29.24 8.81 -1.00
C GLY A 385 -30.31 7.72 -0.82
N GLN A 386 -31.38 7.78 -1.63
CA GLN A 386 -32.46 6.78 -1.65
C GLN A 386 -32.45 5.87 -2.88
N TRP A 387 -31.65 6.20 -3.90
CA TRP A 387 -31.69 5.55 -5.20
C TRP A 387 -30.56 4.53 -5.33
N VAL A 388 -30.89 3.30 -5.72
CA VAL A 388 -29.88 2.31 -6.14
C VAL A 388 -29.58 2.53 -7.62
N VAL A 389 -28.41 3.10 -7.87
CA VAL A 389 -27.95 3.54 -9.19
C VAL A 389 -27.40 2.39 -10.03
N MET A 390 -26.80 1.40 -9.38
CA MET A 390 -26.26 0.21 -10.03
C MET A 390 -26.48 -1.01 -9.15
N ALA A 391 -26.82 -2.14 -9.76
CA ALA A 391 -26.80 -3.44 -9.11
C ALA A 391 -26.33 -4.50 -10.11
N ARG A 392 -25.25 -5.22 -9.77
CA ARG A 392 -24.67 -6.31 -10.57
C ARG A 392 -24.41 -7.52 -9.69
N ILE A 393 -24.65 -8.71 -10.23
CA ILE A 393 -24.19 -9.95 -9.60
C ILE A 393 -22.68 -10.03 -9.79
N ASN A 394 -21.96 -10.42 -8.73
CA ASN A 394 -20.53 -10.60 -8.80
C ASN A 394 -20.19 -11.67 -9.87
N PRO A 395 -19.41 -11.34 -10.93
CA PRO A 395 -19.06 -12.30 -11.97
C PRO A 395 -18.04 -13.34 -11.50
N HIS A 396 -17.40 -13.14 -10.34
CA HIS A 396 -16.38 -14.04 -9.85
C HIS A 396 -16.98 -15.44 -9.52
N PRO A 397 -16.41 -16.55 -10.05
CA PRO A 397 -16.93 -17.91 -9.81
C PRO A 397 -16.93 -18.36 -8.34
N LEU A 398 -15.97 -17.90 -7.53
CA LEU A 398 -15.90 -18.17 -6.07
C LEU A 398 -16.62 -17.10 -5.24
N GLY A 399 -17.21 -16.08 -5.88
CA GLY A 399 -17.93 -15.01 -5.20
C GLY A 399 -17.06 -14.08 -4.33
N LYS A 400 -15.73 -14.09 -4.48
CA LYS A 400 -14.85 -13.19 -3.73
C LYS A 400 -14.98 -11.75 -4.21
N ARG A 401 -14.72 -10.83 -3.30
CA ARG A 401 -14.77 -9.38 -3.52
C ARG A 401 -13.38 -8.86 -3.90
N PRO A 402 -13.29 -7.80 -4.72
CA PRO A 402 -12.03 -7.21 -5.14
C PRO A 402 -11.41 -6.29 -4.06
N TYR A 403 -11.41 -6.72 -2.79
CA TYR A 403 -10.80 -5.98 -1.69
C TYR A 403 -9.82 -6.85 -0.91
N PHE A 404 -8.70 -6.24 -0.58
CA PHE A 404 -7.66 -6.83 0.24
C PHE A 404 -7.30 -5.84 1.34
N SER A 405 -7.05 -6.35 2.54
CA SER A 405 -6.66 -5.52 3.68
C SER A 405 -5.62 -6.23 4.51
N THR A 406 -4.75 -5.45 5.12
CA THR A 406 -3.93 -5.93 6.23
C THR A 406 -3.68 -4.80 7.22
N SER A 407 -2.98 -5.10 8.31
CA SER A 407 -2.66 -4.16 9.40
C SER A 407 -1.19 -4.26 9.73
N TYR A 408 -0.61 -3.24 10.36
CA TYR A 408 0.79 -3.29 10.77
C TYR A 408 1.02 -4.37 11.85
N GLU A 409 0.19 -4.40 12.89
CA GLU A 409 0.10 -5.53 13.82
C GLU A 409 -1.32 -6.11 13.76
N ARG A 410 -1.45 -7.32 13.20
CA ARG A 410 -2.75 -7.99 13.08
C ARG A 410 -3.23 -8.52 14.42
N ILE A 411 -4.49 -8.26 14.74
CA ILE A 411 -5.19 -8.88 15.86
C ILE A 411 -6.08 -10.00 15.30
N ASN A 412 -6.04 -11.18 15.91
CA ASN A 412 -6.83 -12.31 15.45
C ASN A 412 -8.34 -12.03 15.55
N ASN A 413 -9.11 -12.45 14.53
CA ASN A 413 -10.56 -12.29 14.43
C ASN A 413 -11.07 -10.84 14.31
N THR A 414 -10.24 -9.89 13.88
CA THR A 414 -10.66 -8.53 13.54
C THR A 414 -9.96 -8.05 12.29
N ILE A 415 -10.64 -7.18 11.54
CA ILE A 415 -10.07 -6.48 10.37
C ILE A 415 -9.18 -5.33 10.83
N TRP A 416 -9.53 -4.69 11.95
CA TRP A 416 -8.78 -3.56 12.51
C TRP A 416 -7.70 -4.07 13.46
N GLY A 417 -6.44 -3.93 13.06
CA GLY A 417 -5.27 -4.23 13.89
C GLY A 417 -4.78 -3.00 14.66
N LYS A 418 -3.46 -2.90 14.82
CA LYS A 418 -2.80 -1.70 15.36
C LYS A 418 -1.85 -1.11 14.33
N SER A 419 -1.68 0.21 14.36
CA SER A 419 -0.73 0.95 13.53
C SER A 419 0.45 1.48 14.35
N VAL A 420 1.48 1.98 13.67
CA VAL A 420 2.68 2.54 14.32
C VAL A 420 2.34 3.69 15.29
N PRO A 421 1.49 4.68 14.93
CA PRO A 421 1.03 5.69 15.88
C PRO A 421 0.36 5.13 17.13
N MET A 422 -0.44 4.06 17.01
CA MET A 422 -1.09 3.43 18.16
C MET A 422 -0.08 2.79 19.12
N LEU A 423 0.92 2.09 18.57
CA LEU A 423 1.94 1.40 19.37
C LEU A 423 2.77 2.36 20.21
N MET A 424 3.13 3.52 19.65
CA MET A 424 3.97 4.51 20.36
C MET A 424 3.18 5.62 21.04
N ARG A 425 1.85 5.56 21.05
CA ARG A 425 0.99 6.65 21.54
C ARG A 425 1.31 7.05 22.98
N ASP A 426 1.54 6.06 23.84
CA ASP A 426 1.83 6.31 25.25
C ASP A 426 3.21 6.93 25.42
N CYS A 427 4.23 6.40 24.74
CA CYS A 427 5.57 7.00 24.73
C CYS A 427 5.55 8.43 24.18
N GLN A 428 4.83 8.69 23.09
CA GLN A 428 4.66 10.02 22.51
C GLN A 428 4.04 11.01 23.50
N LYS A 429 2.98 10.60 24.22
CA LYS A 429 2.34 11.43 25.25
C LYS A 429 3.30 11.76 26.39
N ILE A 430 4.08 10.79 26.85
CA ILE A 430 5.06 10.99 27.92
C ILE A 430 6.18 11.92 27.45
N CYS A 431 6.78 11.67 26.28
CA CYS A 431 7.83 12.52 25.73
C CYS A 431 7.34 13.97 25.54
N ASN A 432 6.11 14.16 25.05
CA ASN A 432 5.50 15.47 24.94
C ASN A 432 5.30 16.14 26.32
N ALA A 433 4.84 15.39 27.33
CA ALA A 433 4.70 15.91 28.68
C ALA A 433 6.05 16.32 29.30
N VAL A 434 7.09 15.51 29.11
CA VAL A 434 8.45 15.81 29.57
C VAL A 434 9.03 17.02 28.85
N ALA A 435 8.84 17.12 27.52
CA ALA A 435 9.28 18.28 26.75
C ALA A 435 8.61 19.57 27.24
N ARG A 436 7.28 19.54 27.47
CA ARG A 436 6.55 20.70 28.05
C ARG A 436 7.07 21.05 29.44
N ALA A 437 7.30 20.06 30.31
CA ALA A 437 7.83 20.29 31.64
C ALA A 437 9.25 20.88 31.61
N MET A 438 10.08 20.41 30.67
CA MET A 438 11.44 20.92 30.46
C MET A 438 11.42 22.37 29.99
N VAL A 439 10.58 22.72 29.02
CA VAL A 439 10.44 24.10 28.53
C VAL A 439 9.95 25.04 29.65
N ARG A 440 9.00 24.59 30.48
CA ARG A 440 8.56 25.39 31.65
C ARG A 440 9.67 25.55 32.70
N ASN A 441 10.40 24.49 33.00
CA ASN A 441 11.50 24.54 33.96
C ASN A 441 12.61 25.47 33.47
N LEU A 442 12.98 25.37 32.20
CA LEU A 442 13.94 26.28 31.56
C LEU A 442 13.42 27.71 31.52
N GLY A 443 12.15 27.93 31.20
CA GLY A 443 11.54 29.26 31.23
C GLY A 443 11.66 29.92 32.60
N ILE A 444 11.33 29.19 33.67
CA ILE A 444 11.42 29.68 35.06
C ILE A 444 12.88 29.86 35.50
N ALA A 445 13.77 28.94 35.11
CA ALA A 445 15.19 29.02 35.45
C ALA A 445 15.97 30.01 34.57
N SER A 446 15.42 30.47 33.45
CA SER A 446 16.13 31.34 32.50
C SER A 446 16.46 32.72 33.06
N GLY A 447 15.65 33.20 34.02
CA GLY A 447 15.81 34.50 34.66
C GLY A 447 16.08 34.36 36.16
N PRO A 448 16.88 35.26 36.76
CA PRO A 448 16.95 35.38 38.21
C PRO A 448 15.61 35.88 38.75
N GLN A 449 15.10 35.25 39.80
CA GLN A 449 13.96 35.76 40.56
C GLN A 449 14.49 36.76 41.60
N ALA A 450 13.86 37.93 41.69
CA ALA A 450 14.26 38.98 42.61
C ALA A 450 13.27 39.02 43.79
N GLU A 451 13.76 38.74 44.99
CA GLU A 451 13.08 39.04 46.23
C GLU A 451 13.44 40.48 46.65
N VAL A 452 12.45 41.37 46.69
CA VAL A 452 12.65 42.78 47.05
C VAL A 452 11.89 43.09 48.33
N SER A 453 12.62 43.52 49.36
CA SER A 453 12.02 44.03 50.60
C SER A 453 11.60 45.49 50.43
N VAL A 454 10.31 45.74 50.23
CA VAL A 454 9.74 47.08 49.95
C VAL A 454 10.10 48.10 51.04
N ASP A 455 10.16 47.68 52.31
CA ASP A 455 10.48 48.57 53.45
C ASP A 455 11.92 49.12 53.43
N ARG A 456 12.83 48.49 52.67
CA ARG A 456 14.26 48.86 52.60
C ARG A 456 14.64 49.56 51.31
N VAL A 457 13.79 49.51 50.29
CA VAL A 457 14.01 50.22 49.03
C VAL A 457 13.48 51.64 49.16
N ASP A 458 14.15 52.60 48.54
CA ASP A 458 13.66 53.98 48.55
C ASP A 458 12.28 54.08 47.85
N PRO A 459 11.26 54.72 48.46
CA PRO A 459 9.92 54.84 47.88
C PRO A 459 9.86 55.57 46.53
N SER A 460 10.95 56.27 46.15
CA SER A 460 11.07 56.95 44.86
C SER A 460 11.56 56.07 43.71
N GLU A 461 11.97 54.83 43.98
CA GLU A 461 12.42 53.89 42.93
C GLU A 461 11.28 52.98 42.46
N ASP A 462 11.17 52.85 41.14
CA ASP A 462 10.26 51.88 40.52
C ASP A 462 10.83 50.46 40.68
N ILE A 463 10.08 49.60 41.36
CA ILE A 463 10.49 48.23 41.71
C ILE A 463 10.29 47.28 40.51
N GLU A 464 9.40 47.62 39.57
CA GLU A 464 8.94 46.72 38.51
C GLU A 464 9.86 46.71 37.29
N ILE A 465 10.67 47.75 37.09
CA ILE A 465 11.49 47.92 35.87
C ILE A 465 12.98 47.76 36.19
N GLN A 466 13.63 46.75 35.58
CA GLN A 466 15.08 46.55 35.66
C GLN A 466 15.75 46.86 34.32
N TYR A 467 16.85 47.63 34.34
CA TYR A 467 17.66 47.97 33.16
C TYR A 467 19.16 47.75 33.45
N PRO A 468 20.01 47.62 32.41
CA PRO A 468 21.44 47.43 32.60
C PRO A 468 22.07 48.53 33.48
N TRP A 469 22.91 48.15 34.45
CA TRP A 469 23.53 49.05 35.43
C TRP A 469 22.56 49.74 36.42
N LYS A 470 21.35 49.19 36.65
CA LYS A 470 20.47 49.67 37.73
C LYS A 470 21.13 49.46 39.10
N VAL A 471 21.34 50.55 39.83
CA VAL A 471 21.84 50.56 41.21
C VAL A 471 20.65 50.79 42.13
N TRP A 472 20.38 49.85 43.04
CA TRP A 472 19.30 49.96 44.03
C TRP A 472 19.74 50.82 45.22
N LYS A 473 18.95 51.84 45.56
CA LYS A 473 19.19 52.61 46.79
C LYS A 473 18.50 51.91 47.96
N THR A 474 19.32 51.46 48.92
CA THR A 474 18.84 50.73 50.08
C THR A 474 18.97 51.58 51.34
N LYS A 475 17.97 51.48 52.22
CA LYS A 475 17.98 52.04 53.58
C LYS A 475 17.97 50.87 54.55
N ASP A 476 18.90 50.84 55.51
CA ASP A 476 18.90 49.88 56.61
C ASP A 476 18.74 50.61 57.95
N PRO A 477 17.51 50.89 58.41
CA PRO A 477 17.26 51.62 59.65
C PRO A 477 17.62 50.83 60.91
N MET A 478 17.75 49.50 60.83
CA MET A 478 17.92 48.61 61.99
C MET A 478 19.22 47.78 61.97
N GLY A 479 20.09 47.92 60.97
CA GLY A 479 21.42 47.30 60.95
C GLY A 479 21.40 45.77 60.94
N THR A 480 20.37 45.15 60.37
CA THR A 480 20.10 43.70 60.46
C THR A 480 20.87 42.87 59.43
N GLY A 481 21.66 43.49 58.56
CA GLY A 481 22.64 42.81 57.70
C GLY A 481 22.07 41.94 56.56
N ARG A 482 20.74 41.88 56.38
CA ARG A 482 20.10 41.19 55.25
C ARG A 482 20.03 42.10 54.02
N PRO A 483 20.36 41.60 52.81
CA PRO A 483 20.30 42.40 51.58
C PRO A 483 18.85 42.82 51.27
N ALA A 484 18.66 44.03 50.74
CA ALA A 484 17.33 44.56 50.41
C ALA A 484 16.75 43.96 49.11
N VAL A 485 17.64 43.55 48.20
CA VAL A 485 17.30 42.81 46.97
C VAL A 485 18.12 41.53 46.98
N HIS A 486 17.45 40.39 46.91
CA HIS A 486 18.08 39.08 46.80
C HIS A 486 17.69 38.44 45.48
N PHE A 487 18.67 38.22 44.61
CA PHE A 487 18.47 37.42 43.41
C PHE A 487 18.74 35.95 43.73
N TYR A 488 17.78 35.09 43.43
CA TYR A 488 17.98 33.65 43.41
C TYR A 488 17.53 33.09 42.07
N GLN A 489 18.22 32.05 41.60
CA GLN A 489 17.84 31.34 40.39
C GLN A 489 17.32 29.95 40.79
N PRO A 490 16.10 29.58 40.38
CA PRO A 490 15.63 28.21 40.56
C PRO A 490 16.58 27.21 39.88
N ASN A 491 16.83 26.07 40.52
CA ASN A 491 17.69 25.04 39.94
C ASN A 491 17.03 24.44 38.68
N ALA A 492 17.79 24.36 37.59
CA ALA A 492 17.36 23.72 36.36
C ALA A 492 17.44 22.19 36.53
N LEU A 493 16.29 21.50 36.44
CA LEU A 493 16.21 20.03 36.53
C LEU A 493 16.26 19.36 35.14
N THR A 494 16.89 20.04 34.17
CA THR A 494 16.90 19.63 32.76
C THR A 494 17.55 18.29 32.53
N ASP A 495 18.63 17.97 33.24
CA ASP A 495 19.39 16.73 33.01
C ASP A 495 18.58 15.48 33.37
N VAL A 496 17.78 15.55 34.44
CA VAL A 496 16.92 14.44 34.85
C VAL A 496 15.78 14.26 33.85
N LEU A 497 15.17 15.38 33.40
CA LEU A 497 14.11 15.34 32.39
C LEU A 497 14.62 14.83 31.04
N MET A 498 15.85 15.19 30.65
CA MET A 498 16.46 14.69 29.41
C MET A 498 16.67 13.17 29.47
N ARG A 499 17.18 12.64 30.59
CA ARG A 499 17.33 11.18 30.76
C ARG A 499 16.01 10.43 30.67
N VAL A 500 14.93 10.99 31.23
CA VAL A 500 13.59 10.41 31.11
C VAL A 500 13.11 10.44 29.65
N PHE A 501 13.32 11.57 28.96
CA PHE A 501 12.97 11.70 27.54
C PHE A 501 13.70 10.67 26.67
N GLU A 502 15.02 10.53 26.82
CA GLU A 502 15.84 9.58 26.09
C GLU A 502 15.40 8.12 26.35
N TYR A 503 15.08 7.78 27.60
CA TYR A 503 14.59 6.46 27.96
C TYR A 503 13.28 6.12 27.22
N PHE A 504 12.29 7.01 27.26
CA PHE A 504 11.02 6.77 26.57
C PHE A 504 11.14 6.83 25.04
N PHE A 505 12.06 7.63 24.51
CA PHE A 505 12.37 7.64 23.08
C PHE A 505 12.99 6.31 22.61
N LYS A 506 13.87 5.70 23.43
CA LYS A 506 14.41 4.36 23.17
C LYS A 506 13.32 3.30 23.29
N GLN A 507 12.49 3.34 24.34
CA GLN A 507 11.37 2.42 24.51
C GLN A 507 10.37 2.48 23.36
N ALA A 508 10.08 3.67 22.82
CA ALA A 508 9.24 3.82 21.63
C ALA A 508 9.79 3.06 20.41
N SER A 509 11.12 2.98 20.28
CA SER A 509 11.79 2.23 19.22
C SER A 509 11.64 0.72 19.40
N GLU A 510 11.71 0.24 20.64
CA GLU A 510 11.51 -1.17 21.00
C GLU A 510 10.05 -1.61 20.80
N GLN A 511 9.07 -0.79 21.22
CA GLN A 511 7.64 -1.10 21.06
C GLN A 511 7.18 -1.14 19.60
N THR A 512 7.76 -0.28 18.75
CA THR A 512 7.37 -0.19 17.33
C THR A 512 8.13 -1.15 16.45
N GLY A 513 9.23 -1.73 16.96
CA GLY A 513 10.17 -2.50 16.16
C GLY A 513 10.90 -1.65 15.11
N ILE A 514 11.05 -0.33 15.35
CA ILE A 514 11.75 0.62 14.46
C ILE A 514 13.01 1.14 15.15
N PRO A 515 14.15 0.46 14.95
CA PRO A 515 15.43 0.90 15.47
C PRO A 515 15.84 2.28 14.95
N GLN A 516 16.65 2.98 15.73
CA GLN A 516 17.10 4.34 15.41
C GLN A 516 18.09 4.39 14.23
N TYR A 517 18.81 3.30 13.96
CA TYR A 517 19.76 3.21 12.86
C TYR A 517 19.09 3.22 11.48
N ILE A 518 17.82 2.81 11.36
CA ILE A 518 17.11 2.72 10.07
C ILE A 518 17.00 4.09 9.39
N TYR A 519 16.93 5.17 10.17
CA TYR A 519 16.86 6.54 9.67
C TYR A 519 18.14 7.36 9.93
N GLY A 520 19.27 6.69 10.17
CA GLY A 520 20.59 7.32 10.19
C GLY A 520 20.97 8.07 11.46
N ALA A 521 20.40 7.73 12.63
CA ALA A 521 20.87 8.30 13.89
C ALA A 521 22.29 7.79 14.25
N GLU A 522 23.26 8.71 14.34
CA GLU A 522 24.70 8.45 14.57
C GLU A 522 25.05 7.81 15.93
N ASP A 523 24.12 7.75 16.89
CA ASP A 523 24.38 7.17 18.22
C ASP A 523 24.53 5.64 18.22
N SER A 524 24.34 4.99 17.06
CA SER A 524 24.83 3.63 16.84
C SER A 524 26.33 3.59 16.47
N LYS A 525 27.16 4.46 17.07
CA LYS A 525 28.59 4.14 17.29
C LYS A 525 28.64 2.96 18.26
N SER A 526 28.38 1.80 17.70
CA SER A 526 28.38 0.50 18.34
C SER A 526 29.76 0.21 18.93
N SER A 527 29.93 0.60 20.19
CA SER A 527 31.05 0.11 20.99
C SER A 527 30.88 -1.39 21.20
N GLY A 528 31.87 -2.18 20.80
CA GLY A 528 31.88 -3.65 20.91
C GLY A 528 31.45 -4.38 19.63
N ALA A 529 30.54 -5.36 19.75
CA ALA A 529 30.21 -6.34 18.70
C ALA A 529 29.56 -5.76 17.42
N GLY A 530 29.10 -4.50 17.41
CA GLY A 530 28.64 -3.83 16.19
C GLY A 530 29.75 -3.14 15.39
N SER A 531 31.00 -3.12 15.88
CA SER A 531 32.14 -2.55 15.15
C SER A 531 32.61 -3.42 13.97
N THR A 532 32.21 -4.69 13.93
CA THR A 532 32.47 -5.59 12.79
C THR A 532 31.30 -5.53 11.83
N ALA A 533 31.57 -5.47 10.53
CA ALA A 533 30.53 -5.46 9.50
C ALA A 533 29.55 -6.63 9.65
N SER A 534 30.05 -7.82 10.04
CA SER A 534 29.21 -9.00 10.29
C SER A 534 28.36 -8.88 11.57
N GLY A 535 28.90 -8.33 12.66
CA GLY A 535 28.17 -8.15 13.91
C GLY A 535 27.13 -7.02 13.82
N LEU A 536 27.43 -5.97 13.05
CA LEU A 536 26.46 -4.95 12.68
C LEU A 536 25.34 -5.57 11.85
N SER A 537 25.64 -6.27 10.74
CA SER A 537 24.63 -6.95 9.91
C SER A 537 23.78 -7.94 10.72
N MET A 538 24.35 -8.64 11.70
CA MET A 538 23.59 -9.54 12.57
C MET A 538 22.62 -8.79 13.49
N LEU A 539 23.03 -7.65 14.06
CA LEU A 539 22.16 -6.78 14.86
C LEU A 539 21.08 -6.11 14.00
N MET A 540 21.44 -5.68 12.79
CA MET A 540 20.49 -5.14 11.80
C MET A 540 19.43 -6.19 11.48
N ASN A 541 19.83 -7.44 11.23
CA ASN A 541 18.90 -8.55 10.96
C ASN A 541 17.98 -8.84 12.14
N ALA A 542 18.53 -8.93 13.36
CA ALA A 542 17.73 -9.24 14.55
C ALA A 542 16.65 -8.19 14.80
N ALA A 543 16.98 -6.91 14.61
CA ALA A 543 16.07 -5.81 14.85
C ALA A 543 15.14 -5.48 13.66
N THR A 544 15.35 -6.12 12.50
CA THR A 544 14.46 -6.04 11.33
C THR A 544 13.39 -7.14 11.32
N LYS A 545 13.44 -8.15 12.22
CA LYS A 545 12.45 -9.25 12.26
C LYS A 545 11.01 -8.78 12.43
N THR A 546 10.77 -7.82 13.33
CA THR A 546 9.43 -7.24 13.54
C THR A 546 8.89 -6.53 12.30
N MET A 547 9.79 -5.95 11.51
CA MET A 547 9.48 -5.32 10.24
C MET A 547 9.25 -6.33 9.11
N GLN A 548 9.99 -7.45 9.12
CA GLN A 548 9.75 -8.58 8.22
C GLN A 548 8.37 -9.20 8.43
N ASP A 549 7.90 -9.30 9.68
CA ASP A 549 6.55 -9.81 9.97
C ASP A 549 5.45 -8.98 9.30
N VAL A 550 5.65 -7.66 9.15
CA VAL A 550 4.73 -6.77 8.42
C VAL A 550 4.79 -7.04 6.92
N VAL A 551 5.98 -7.22 6.36
CA VAL A 551 6.20 -7.59 4.94
C VAL A 551 5.50 -8.91 4.63
N PHE A 552 5.65 -9.92 5.49
CA PHE A 552 4.95 -11.21 5.33
C PHE A 552 3.42 -11.06 5.30
N GLN A 553 2.87 -10.16 6.11
CA GLN A 553 1.44 -9.90 6.15
C GLN A 553 0.98 -9.19 4.87
N VAL A 554 1.74 -8.21 4.37
CA VAL A 554 1.45 -7.52 3.10
C VAL A 554 1.54 -8.50 1.92
N ASP A 555 2.59 -9.31 1.87
CA ASP A 555 2.80 -10.34 0.84
C ASP A 555 1.68 -11.38 0.81
N GLY A 556 1.31 -11.90 1.98
CA GLY A 556 0.33 -12.98 2.12
C GLY A 556 -1.12 -12.54 1.95
N ASP A 557 -1.51 -11.40 2.53
CA ASP A 557 -2.91 -10.95 2.54
C ASP A 557 -3.26 -10.00 1.40
N VAL A 558 -2.27 -9.33 0.79
CA VAL A 558 -2.50 -8.29 -0.21
C VAL A 558 -1.86 -8.60 -1.56
N ILE A 559 -0.54 -8.77 -1.63
CA ILE A 559 0.15 -8.92 -2.92
C ILE A 559 -0.21 -10.25 -3.60
N SER A 560 -0.04 -11.38 -2.91
CA SER A 560 -0.35 -12.70 -3.48
C SER A 560 -1.82 -12.84 -3.87
N PRO A 561 -2.80 -12.44 -3.02
CA PRO A 561 -4.21 -12.49 -3.39
C PRO A 561 -4.57 -11.53 -4.52
N SER A 562 -4.08 -10.28 -4.52
CA SER A 562 -4.43 -9.30 -5.55
C SER A 562 -3.95 -9.72 -6.95
N ILE A 563 -2.76 -10.30 -7.05
CA ILE A 563 -2.22 -10.81 -8.31
C ILE A 563 -2.96 -12.08 -8.74
N ARG A 564 -3.31 -12.96 -7.80
CA ARG A 564 -4.12 -14.15 -8.11
C ARG A 564 -5.49 -13.77 -8.66
N GLU A 565 -6.10 -12.73 -8.09
CA GLU A 565 -7.38 -12.20 -8.58
C GLU A 565 -7.21 -11.51 -9.94
N HIS A 566 -6.10 -10.79 -10.17
CA HIS A 566 -5.77 -10.23 -11.50
C HIS A 566 -5.61 -11.33 -12.55
N TRP A 567 -4.81 -12.35 -12.24
CA TRP A 567 -4.60 -13.53 -13.07
C TRP A 567 -5.91 -14.21 -13.43
N MET A 568 -6.78 -14.44 -12.44
CA MET A 568 -8.07 -15.06 -12.70
C MET A 568 -8.98 -14.15 -13.54
N HIS A 569 -8.94 -12.82 -13.34
CA HIS A 569 -9.67 -11.87 -14.18
C HIS A 569 -9.13 -11.84 -15.63
N VAL A 570 -7.83 -12.04 -15.85
CA VAL A 570 -7.27 -12.22 -17.19
C VAL A 570 -7.80 -13.52 -17.80
N MET A 571 -7.76 -14.63 -17.05
CA MET A 571 -8.23 -15.94 -17.53
C MET A 571 -9.74 -15.99 -17.86
N LEU A 572 -10.57 -15.19 -17.17
CA LEU A 572 -12.01 -15.18 -17.40
C LEU A 572 -12.43 -14.34 -18.61
N PHE A 573 -11.70 -13.25 -18.91
CA PHE A 573 -12.17 -12.23 -19.85
C PHE A 573 -11.27 -12.05 -21.09
N ASP A 574 -9.97 -12.36 -21.03
CA ASP A 574 -9.07 -12.20 -22.17
C ASP A 574 -9.12 -13.43 -23.09
N LYS A 575 -9.40 -13.20 -24.38
CA LYS A 575 -9.58 -14.27 -25.39
C LYS A 575 -8.25 -14.82 -25.93
N ASP A 576 -7.15 -14.08 -25.76
CA ASP A 576 -5.87 -14.34 -26.44
C ASP A 576 -4.84 -15.13 -25.62
N VAL A 577 -5.14 -15.49 -24.37
CA VAL A 577 -4.17 -16.23 -23.54
C VAL A 577 -4.28 -17.72 -23.82
N LYS A 578 -3.55 -18.16 -24.84
CA LYS A 578 -3.35 -19.57 -25.23
C LYS A 578 -2.60 -20.41 -24.20
N LYS A 579 -2.63 -20.07 -22.90
CA LYS A 579 -1.80 -20.69 -21.85
C LYS A 579 -2.61 -20.98 -20.58
N LYS A 580 -3.26 -22.14 -20.60
CA LYS A 580 -3.88 -22.78 -19.43
C LYS A 580 -2.80 -23.55 -18.66
N GLY A 581 -1.87 -22.81 -18.05
CA GLY A 581 -0.88 -23.39 -17.13
C GLY A 581 -1.40 -23.28 -15.70
N ASP A 582 -1.16 -24.32 -14.91
CA ASP A 582 -1.31 -24.26 -13.46
C ASP A 582 -0.16 -23.40 -12.88
N ILE A 583 -0.52 -22.28 -12.26
CA ILE A 583 0.42 -21.24 -11.85
C ILE A 583 0.21 -20.94 -10.38
N ASN A 584 1.31 -20.91 -9.64
CA ASN A 584 1.37 -20.46 -8.27
C ASN A 584 1.90 -19.03 -8.23
N VAL A 585 1.19 -18.15 -7.53
CA VAL A 585 1.67 -16.78 -7.28
C VAL A 585 2.55 -16.83 -6.04
N VAL A 586 3.79 -16.37 -6.16
CA VAL A 586 4.75 -16.28 -5.05
C VAL A 586 5.13 -14.81 -4.87
N ALA A 587 5.01 -14.30 -3.64
CA ALA A 587 5.50 -12.97 -3.31
C ALA A 587 7.02 -13.02 -3.11
N ARG A 588 7.75 -12.13 -3.79
CA ARG A 588 9.22 -12.11 -3.77
C ARG A 588 9.80 -11.31 -2.62
N ALA A 589 9.09 -10.31 -2.09
CA ALA A 589 9.66 -9.35 -1.15
C ALA A 589 10.16 -10.04 0.14
N SER A 590 9.32 -10.85 0.77
CA SER A 590 9.68 -11.62 1.97
C SER A 590 10.74 -12.70 1.73
N GLU A 591 10.63 -13.44 0.62
CA GLU A 591 11.59 -14.49 0.27
C GLU A 591 12.97 -13.89 -0.03
N HIS A 592 13.01 -12.83 -0.84
CA HIS A 592 14.24 -12.16 -1.21
C HIS A 592 14.94 -11.56 0.01
N LEU A 593 14.22 -10.94 0.96
CA LEU A 593 14.85 -10.37 2.14
C LEU A 593 15.58 -11.40 3.02
N ILE A 594 14.90 -12.49 3.37
CA ILE A 594 15.49 -13.47 4.29
C ILE A 594 16.49 -14.34 3.56
N ILE A 595 16.13 -14.83 2.38
CA ILE A 595 16.92 -15.82 1.66
C ILE A 595 18.13 -15.17 1.01
N ALA A 596 18.01 -13.98 0.40
CA ALA A 596 19.17 -13.38 -0.26
C ALA A 596 20.26 -13.02 0.76
N GLU A 597 19.91 -12.41 1.89
CA GLU A 597 20.88 -12.01 2.90
C GLU A 597 21.48 -13.21 3.64
N GLN A 598 20.65 -14.17 4.08
CA GLN A 598 21.13 -15.39 4.72
C GLN A 598 21.99 -16.22 3.76
N LEU A 599 21.59 -16.32 2.49
CA LEU A 599 22.40 -17.02 1.51
C LEU A 599 23.68 -16.26 1.18
N GLN A 600 23.72 -14.93 1.20
CA GLN A 600 24.96 -14.19 0.97
C GLN A 600 25.96 -14.40 2.12
N LEU A 601 25.48 -14.38 3.36
CA LEU A 601 26.29 -14.68 4.54
C LEU A 601 26.82 -16.13 4.50
N ARG A 602 25.92 -17.10 4.32
CA ARG A 602 26.30 -18.53 4.19
C ARG A 602 27.19 -18.78 2.99
N LEU A 603 26.97 -18.09 1.87
CA LEU A 603 27.82 -18.21 0.70
C LEU A 603 29.22 -17.65 0.99
N THR A 604 29.33 -16.54 1.70
CA THR A 604 30.64 -15.99 2.11
C THR A 604 31.35 -16.90 3.10
N GLU A 605 30.62 -17.50 4.05
CA GLU A 605 31.12 -18.50 4.99
C GLU A 605 31.61 -19.75 4.26
N THR A 606 30.76 -20.35 3.41
CA THR A 606 31.16 -21.49 2.57
C THR A 606 32.35 -21.16 1.68
N LEU A 607 32.40 -19.99 1.02
CA LEU A 607 33.54 -19.58 0.21
C LEU A 607 34.84 -19.50 1.03
N ARG A 608 34.77 -19.10 2.30
CA ARG A 608 35.91 -19.01 3.21
C ARG A 608 36.34 -20.38 3.74
N GLU A 609 35.38 -21.23 4.11
CA GLU A 609 35.63 -22.58 4.66
C GLU A 609 36.17 -23.53 3.58
N THR A 610 35.63 -23.46 2.38
CA THR A 610 36.05 -24.28 1.23
C THR A 610 37.37 -23.81 0.60
N ASN A 611 38.04 -22.80 1.17
CA ASN A 611 39.38 -22.38 0.78
C ASN A 611 40.47 -23.27 1.41
N ASN A 612 40.24 -24.58 1.46
CA ASN A 612 41.12 -25.59 2.05
C ASN A 612 41.57 -26.58 0.96
N PRO A 613 42.87 -26.97 0.90
CA PRO A 613 43.38 -27.95 -0.07
C PRO A 613 42.61 -29.28 -0.13
N THR A 614 42.05 -29.78 0.97
CA THR A 614 41.27 -31.03 0.98
C THR A 614 39.94 -30.89 0.24
N ASP A 615 39.24 -29.78 0.47
CA ASP A 615 37.92 -29.51 -0.12
C ASP A 615 38.03 -29.17 -1.62
N LEU A 616 39.11 -28.48 -2.00
CA LEU A 616 39.44 -28.23 -3.41
C LEU A 616 39.72 -29.52 -4.18
N ALA A 617 40.31 -30.53 -3.54
CA ALA A 617 40.55 -31.83 -4.16
C ALA A 617 39.24 -32.63 -4.39
N ILE A 618 38.24 -32.47 -3.50
CA ILE A 618 36.94 -33.16 -3.61
C ILE A 618 36.04 -32.50 -4.65
N MET A 619 35.99 -31.17 -4.68
CA MET A 619 35.11 -30.42 -5.59
C MET A 619 35.71 -30.21 -6.99
N GLY A 620 37.03 -30.25 -7.11
CA GLY A 620 37.77 -29.90 -8.32
C GLY A 620 37.63 -28.42 -8.70
N LEU A 621 38.41 -28.00 -9.71
CA LEU A 621 38.27 -26.68 -10.34
C LEU A 621 36.85 -26.38 -10.87
N PRO A 622 36.12 -27.30 -11.52
CA PRO A 622 34.79 -27.00 -12.06
C PRO A 622 33.73 -26.81 -10.96
N GLY A 623 33.80 -27.58 -9.87
CA GLY A 623 32.86 -27.43 -8.74
C GLY A 623 33.04 -26.10 -8.01
N ARG A 624 34.30 -25.67 -7.80
CA ARG A 624 34.60 -24.36 -7.25
C ARG A 624 34.17 -23.22 -8.18
N GLY A 625 34.36 -23.39 -9.48
CA GLY A 625 33.90 -22.45 -10.50
C GLY A 625 32.40 -22.21 -10.45
N GLU A 626 31.59 -23.26 -10.28
CA GLU A 626 30.13 -23.12 -10.17
C GLU A 626 29.69 -22.42 -8.86
N LEU A 627 30.37 -22.67 -7.74
CA LEU A 627 30.11 -21.95 -6.48
C LEU A 627 30.40 -20.46 -6.62
N LEU A 628 31.53 -20.11 -7.25
CA LEU A 628 31.87 -18.72 -7.56
C LEU A 628 30.88 -18.12 -8.56
N ARG A 629 30.37 -18.91 -9.51
CA ARG A 629 29.37 -18.49 -10.50
C ARG A 629 28.08 -18.06 -9.80
N GLN A 630 27.62 -18.87 -8.84
CA GLN A 630 26.45 -18.54 -8.03
C GLN A 630 26.69 -17.34 -7.11
N ALA A 631 27.92 -17.16 -6.60
CA ALA A 631 28.31 -16.00 -5.81
C ALA A 631 28.24 -14.69 -6.60
N ILE A 632 28.83 -14.70 -7.79
CA ILE A 632 28.94 -13.54 -8.68
C ILE A 632 27.58 -13.19 -9.30
N LYS A 633 26.77 -14.20 -9.65
CA LYS A 633 25.40 -14.00 -10.14
C LYS A 633 24.54 -13.23 -9.13
N LYS A 634 24.73 -13.47 -7.83
CA LYS A 634 24.04 -12.72 -6.76
C LYS A 634 24.53 -11.29 -6.61
N LEU A 635 25.79 -11.01 -6.93
CA LEU A 635 26.34 -9.65 -6.99
C LEU A 635 25.86 -8.86 -8.23
N LYS A 636 24.96 -9.43 -9.04
CA LYS A 636 24.45 -8.85 -10.31
C LYS A 636 25.57 -8.46 -11.29
N MET A 637 26.72 -9.13 -11.21
CA MET A 637 27.83 -8.96 -12.16
C MET A 637 27.68 -9.94 -13.32
N ALA A 638 28.12 -9.53 -14.52
CA ALA A 638 28.14 -10.38 -15.71
C ALA A 638 28.96 -11.64 -15.42
N THR A 639 28.23 -12.74 -15.23
CA THR A 639 28.78 -13.98 -14.71
C THR A 639 29.57 -14.75 -15.79
N GLU A 640 29.25 -14.50 -17.05
CA GLU A 640 29.85 -15.16 -18.21
C GLU A 640 31.26 -14.66 -18.53
N ASP A 641 31.59 -13.41 -18.17
CA ASP A 641 32.91 -12.82 -18.44
C ASP A 641 33.98 -13.20 -17.40
N ILE A 642 33.57 -13.53 -16.17
CA ILE A 642 34.49 -13.67 -15.03
C ILE A 642 34.89 -15.14 -14.80
N ILE A 643 33.99 -16.08 -15.09
CA ILE A 643 34.22 -17.51 -14.83
C ILE A 643 34.08 -18.30 -16.14
N PRO A 644 35.15 -18.98 -16.59
CA PRO A 644 35.10 -19.80 -17.80
C PRO A 644 34.01 -20.89 -17.71
N ASP A 645 33.46 -21.26 -18.86
CA ASP A 645 32.39 -22.26 -18.95
C ASP A 645 32.83 -23.64 -18.46
N ARG A 646 31.88 -24.43 -17.96
CA ARG A 646 32.17 -25.74 -17.34
C ARG A 646 33.03 -26.64 -18.24
N ALA A 647 32.74 -26.66 -19.53
CA ALA A 647 33.52 -27.41 -20.53
C ALA A 647 34.97 -26.92 -20.63
N THR A 648 35.21 -25.60 -20.53
CA THR A 648 36.56 -25.02 -20.58
C THR A 648 37.34 -25.25 -19.28
N LEU A 649 36.66 -25.32 -18.13
CA LEU A 649 37.28 -25.65 -16.84
C LEU A 649 37.64 -27.13 -16.74
N GLU A 650 36.78 -28.02 -17.23
CA GLU A 650 37.07 -29.46 -17.35
C GLU A 650 38.25 -29.70 -18.31
N THR A 651 38.30 -28.97 -19.43
CA THR A 651 39.44 -29.03 -20.36
C THR A 651 40.75 -28.54 -19.70
N LYS A 652 40.70 -27.43 -18.94
CA LYS A 652 41.88 -26.93 -18.20
C LYS A 652 42.35 -27.90 -17.12
N GLN A 653 41.43 -28.58 -16.44
CA GLN A 653 41.76 -29.60 -15.45
C GLN A 653 42.44 -30.81 -16.11
N GLN A 654 41.95 -31.26 -17.26
CA GLN A 654 42.59 -32.33 -18.04
C GLN A 654 43.97 -31.93 -18.59
N MET A 655 44.19 -30.64 -18.93
CA MET A 655 45.51 -30.13 -19.32
C MET A 655 46.50 -30.03 -18.15
N LEU A 656 46.00 -29.84 -16.93
CA LEU A 656 46.82 -29.81 -15.71
C LEU A 656 47.20 -31.21 -15.19
N GLU A 657 46.41 -32.23 -15.51
CA GLU A 657 46.67 -33.64 -15.15
C GLU A 657 47.58 -34.38 -16.15
N GLN A 658 47.97 -33.76 -17.27
CA GLN A 658 49.02 -34.30 -18.14
C GLN A 658 50.41 -33.97 -17.58
N PRO A 659 51.28 -34.97 -17.29
CA PRO A 659 52.64 -34.72 -16.81
C PRO A 659 53.44 -33.95 -17.86
N GLN A 660 53.97 -32.82 -17.44
CA GLN A 660 54.81 -31.91 -18.21
C GLN A 660 56.12 -32.63 -18.60
N GLN A 661 56.20 -33.19 -19.81
CA GLN A 661 57.47 -33.55 -20.43
C GLN A 661 58.20 -32.27 -20.85
N THR A 662 59.26 -31.97 -20.12
CA THR A 662 60.28 -30.96 -20.43
C THR A 662 60.91 -31.20 -21.81
N PRO A 663 61.17 -30.13 -22.57
CA PRO A 663 62.41 -30.04 -23.33
C PRO A 663 63.30 -28.91 -22.83
N GLU A 664 64.58 -29.25 -22.68
CA GLU A 664 65.71 -28.40 -22.30
C GLU A 664 66.02 -27.24 -23.27
N PRO A 665 66.73 -26.21 -22.79
CA PRO A 665 67.04 -24.98 -23.53
C PRO A 665 68.35 -25.10 -24.34
N ALA A 666 68.38 -24.53 -25.55
CA ALA A 666 69.61 -24.29 -26.31
C ALA A 666 69.71 -22.83 -26.77
N ALA A 667 70.87 -22.24 -26.44
CA ALA A 667 71.36 -20.88 -26.72
C ALA A 667 71.43 -20.55 -28.24
N GLN A 668 71.62 -19.31 -28.73
CA GLN A 668 72.57 -18.27 -28.35
C GLN A 668 72.27 -16.98 -29.18
N ALA A 669 72.56 -15.81 -28.58
CA ALA A 669 72.50 -14.44 -29.17
C ALA A 669 73.75 -14.16 -30.07
N PRO A 670 74.10 -12.91 -30.53
CA PRO A 670 73.52 -11.57 -30.34
C PRO A 670 73.57 -10.60 -31.57
N GLY A 671 72.96 -9.40 -31.46
CA GLY A 671 73.38 -8.25 -32.30
C GLY A 671 72.42 -7.04 -32.46
N GLY A 672 72.56 -6.04 -31.57
CA GLY A 672 72.66 -4.59 -31.87
C GLY A 672 71.53 -3.76 -32.52
N GLY A 673 71.19 -2.61 -31.89
CA GLY A 673 70.83 -1.36 -32.60
C GLY A 673 69.58 -0.60 -32.13
N ARG A 674 69.77 0.65 -31.65
CA ARG A 674 68.77 1.58 -31.08
C ARG A 674 67.94 2.33 -32.15
N SER A 675 66.67 2.59 -31.84
CA SER A 675 65.86 3.82 -32.04
C SER A 675 64.37 3.39 -31.98
N GLY A 676 63.42 4.03 -31.30
CA GLY A 676 63.34 5.32 -30.64
C GLY A 676 62.00 5.94 -31.05
N GLU A 677 60.91 5.72 -30.29
CA GLU A 677 59.81 6.68 -30.27
C GLU A 677 58.89 6.47 -29.06
N MET A 678 58.53 7.60 -28.46
CA MET A 678 57.90 7.77 -27.17
C MET A 678 56.62 8.58 -27.42
N VAL A 679 55.42 8.01 -27.27
CA VAL A 679 54.18 8.80 -27.20
C VAL A 679 53.21 8.22 -26.17
N ARG A 680 53.33 8.81 -24.98
CA ARG A 680 52.31 9.31 -24.04
C ARG A 680 50.93 8.65 -23.93
N LEU A 681 50.67 8.23 -22.69
CA LEU A 681 49.38 8.29 -22.00
C LEU A 681 48.70 9.66 -22.11
N ASN A 682 47.37 9.62 -22.23
CA ASN A 682 46.36 10.53 -21.66
C ASN A 682 44.99 9.92 -22.02
N ARG A 683 43.95 9.93 -21.19
CA ARG A 683 43.72 10.32 -19.80
C ARG A 683 42.41 9.66 -19.40
#